data_AF-A0AA90NFK2-F1
#
_entry.id   AF-A0AA90NFK2-F1
#
_cell.length_a   1.000
_cell.length_b   1.000
_cell.length_c   1.000
_cell.angle_alpha   90.00
_cell.angle_beta   90.00
_cell.angle_gamma   90.00
#
_symmetry.space_group_name_H-M   'P 1'
#
loop_
_entity.id
_entity.type
_entity.pdbx_description
1 polymer ?
#
loop_
_entity_poly.entity_id
_entity_poly.type
_entity_poly.pdbx_seq_one_letter_code
_entity_poly.pdbx_strand_id
1 'polypeptide(L)'
;MMLIKLALASQIFLLYYITPKVKKNLNCKIYRDGELIACRHLSMWWLNLDKFKYIDPDSKEWIKECQCIPNDSTLNQDFYLNGCPSEGIYLEINQFNEAIYNIAKMLIEGQEKRYYLSTVTHAMGLRIAKNKDNIVIYYYDPNDTLRHKKIMCHTEDDLKRLTYNDFWSPKNQQIYFNYQDKICYLLSLETKALRHDCKVVCMTNPNATLIYALSRHGHYGHSSASFDFIGFDKNTKQELLTGKIKDRLPALHSAFNFRHGEAASTLLSMIINTDLEPDVKKQLLASNNHVGQSALYCACERGSLEIVTALITAICSSDLNLNKYEKAELLSGKWISYRPPYKTSNNGVFTMAITHITTILSNYLNLKKTRKNKYSHPALYIACQNGYHKVVKTLLAAVLSKNLNLNKAAKAELLSGESESGTTSLCLACYYGHDKVVKALLAAVSNKNLNLNKAGKVALLTRKDKYGNSALYVACQNGYHKAAKTLLAAVFSKNFNFNKATKAELLAGTDEPGTPSLYVACNNGHDKVVKILLAAICSKSLNLNKARKASLLAGKNEHGNSALYIACNKGHFKIVSALIMTIRSRDLNLNKTIQEELMLGKSSAPALLVALLNGHSETVKVYLNAVLHSSLASAAKERLLTAKTINDPHPLQVATNAEKIDAIKVFINIVKKSNYLLDSEKDKILKPYNNYIFKRSRKNRCCIIL
;
A
#
# COMPACT_ATOMS: atom_id res chain seq x y z
N MET A 1 43.46 13.77 4.18
CA MET A 1 43.45 14.81 3.12
C MET A 1 43.63 14.07 1.80
N MET A 2 42.81 14.11 0.76
CA MET A 2 41.59 14.85 0.40
C MET A 2 41.10 14.08 -0.87
N LEU A 3 39.95 13.41 -0.87
CA LEU A 3 38.62 13.94 -1.22
C LEU A 3 38.58 14.72 -2.56
N ILE A 4 37.84 14.12 -3.52
CA ILE A 4 36.65 14.70 -4.19
C ILE A 4 36.79 15.52 -5.50
N LYS A 5 36.22 14.89 -6.54
CA LYS A 5 35.24 15.34 -7.57
C LYS A 5 35.64 16.35 -8.66
N LEU A 6 35.40 15.92 -9.91
CA LEU A 6 34.37 16.38 -10.89
C LEU A 6 34.76 15.75 -12.25
N ALA A 7 33.91 15.20 -13.14
CA ALA A 7 32.47 15.18 -13.31
C ALA A 7 32.03 14.06 -14.30
N LEU A 8 30.79 13.57 -14.13
CA LEU A 8 29.83 13.15 -15.16
C LEU A 8 30.28 12.25 -16.33
N ALA A 9 29.99 10.94 -16.25
CA ALA A 9 29.20 10.22 -17.27
C ALA A 9 28.99 8.76 -16.84
N SER A 10 27.73 8.36 -16.85
CA SER A 10 27.22 6.98 -16.84
C SER A 10 28.03 6.02 -17.71
N GLN A 11 28.58 4.96 -17.13
CA GLN A 11 28.77 3.68 -17.82
C GLN A 11 28.89 2.55 -16.80
N ILE A 12 27.80 1.81 -16.67
CA ILE A 12 27.67 0.56 -15.94
C ILE A 12 28.55 -0.48 -16.66
N PHE A 13 29.59 -0.97 -15.99
CA PHE A 13 30.35 -2.14 -16.41
C PHE A 13 29.58 -3.40 -16.02
N LEU A 14 29.12 -4.19 -17.00
CA LEU A 14 28.70 -5.58 -16.81
C LEU A 14 28.65 -6.32 -18.17
N LEU A 15 29.78 -6.88 -18.62
CA LEU A 15 29.83 -7.94 -19.66
C LEU A 15 31.05 -8.87 -19.45
N TYR A 16 30.73 -10.11 -19.07
CA TYR A 16 31.41 -11.41 -19.19
C TYR A 16 32.82 -11.73 -18.63
N TYR A 17 32.95 -12.99 -18.18
CA TYR A 17 34.20 -13.75 -18.23
C TYR A 17 33.91 -15.24 -18.52
N ILE A 18 34.23 -15.70 -19.74
CA ILE A 18 34.45 -17.12 -20.07
C ILE A 18 35.82 -17.21 -20.76
N THR A 19 36.75 -17.98 -20.16
CA THR A 19 37.95 -18.49 -20.85
C THR A 19 37.84 -20.02 -20.96
N PRO A 20 38.56 -20.66 -21.92
CA PRO A 20 38.40 -22.09 -22.24
C PRO A 20 38.66 -23.08 -21.10
N LYS A 21 39.17 -22.63 -19.95
CA LYS A 21 39.56 -23.47 -18.81
C LYS A 21 38.70 -23.30 -17.55
N VAL A 22 37.66 -22.46 -17.56
CA VAL A 22 36.79 -22.29 -16.38
C VAL A 22 35.31 -22.25 -16.78
N LYS A 23 34.61 -23.39 -16.62
CA LYS A 23 33.14 -23.46 -16.66
C LYS A 23 32.56 -22.87 -15.38
N LYS A 24 32.36 -21.56 -15.32
CA LYS A 24 31.56 -20.93 -14.25
C LYS A 24 30.09 -21.03 -14.60
N ASN A 25 29.33 -21.67 -13.70
CA ASN A 25 27.87 -21.75 -13.75
C ASN A 25 27.29 -20.33 -13.64
N LEU A 26 26.71 -19.83 -14.72
CA LEU A 26 25.99 -18.55 -14.73
C LEU A 26 24.63 -18.76 -14.04
N ASN A 27 24.63 -18.82 -12.71
CA ASN A 27 23.42 -18.65 -11.92
C ASN A 27 22.92 -17.18 -12.01
N CYS A 28 22.72 -16.66 -13.22
CA CYS A 28 22.00 -15.41 -13.50
C CYS A 28 22.41 -14.20 -12.65
N LYS A 29 23.70 -14.02 -12.33
CA LYS A 29 24.19 -12.86 -11.56
C LYS A 29 24.43 -11.62 -12.42
N ILE A 30 23.64 -11.44 -13.48
CA ILE A 30 23.66 -10.22 -14.27
C ILE A 30 22.65 -9.28 -13.61
N TYR A 31 23.09 -8.07 -13.29
CA TYR A 31 22.23 -7.06 -12.69
C TYR A 31 22.00 -5.92 -13.67
N ARG A 32 20.75 -5.44 -13.77
CA ARG A 32 20.41 -4.19 -14.46
C ARG A 32 19.82 -3.25 -13.43
N ASP A 33 20.45 -2.09 -13.22
CA ASP A 33 20.03 -1.09 -12.22
C ASP A 33 19.90 -1.64 -10.78
N GLY A 34 20.69 -2.67 -10.44
CA GLY A 34 20.64 -3.35 -9.14
C GLY A 34 19.63 -4.49 -9.04
N GLU A 35 18.85 -4.76 -10.09
CA GLU A 35 17.91 -5.90 -10.16
C GLU A 35 18.49 -7.10 -10.92
N LEU A 36 18.23 -8.31 -10.41
CA LEU A 36 18.76 -9.56 -10.96
C LEU A 36 18.03 -10.00 -12.24
N ILE A 37 18.75 -10.11 -13.36
CA ILE A 37 18.25 -10.75 -14.58
C ILE A 37 18.31 -12.27 -14.42
N ALA A 38 17.21 -12.86 -13.96
CA ALA A 38 16.99 -14.31 -13.90
C ALA A 38 16.60 -14.96 -15.24
N CYS A 39 16.72 -16.30 -15.32
CA CYS A 39 16.36 -17.12 -16.49
C CYS A 39 14.98 -16.80 -17.08
N ARG A 40 13.99 -16.54 -16.21
CA ARG A 40 12.62 -16.18 -16.62
C ARG A 40 12.54 -14.94 -17.50
N HIS A 41 13.38 -13.94 -17.24
CA HIS A 41 13.42 -12.70 -18.03
C HIS A 41 14.02 -12.96 -19.40
N LEU A 42 15.13 -13.70 -19.45
CA LEU A 42 15.84 -14.03 -20.69
C LEU A 42 15.01 -14.93 -21.60
N SER A 43 14.42 -15.98 -21.03
CA SER A 43 13.55 -16.90 -21.78
C SER A 43 12.32 -16.18 -22.33
N MET A 44 11.73 -15.26 -21.56
CA MET A 44 10.58 -14.50 -22.03
C MET A 44 10.94 -13.49 -23.12
N TRP A 45 12.07 -12.80 -22.97
CA TRP A 45 12.58 -11.94 -24.02
C TRP A 45 12.85 -12.73 -25.32
N TRP A 46 13.55 -13.86 -25.24
CA TRP A 46 13.87 -14.69 -26.40
C TRP A 46 12.62 -15.19 -27.15
N LEU A 47 11.58 -15.58 -26.42
CA LEU A 47 10.32 -16.04 -27.01
C LEU A 47 9.55 -14.92 -27.75
N ASN A 48 9.81 -13.66 -27.41
CA ASN A 48 9.19 -12.50 -28.07
C ASN A 48 10.01 -11.98 -29.26
N LEU A 49 11.19 -12.52 -29.54
CA LEU A 49 11.97 -12.15 -30.71
C LEU A 49 11.31 -12.64 -32.01
N ASP A 50 11.52 -11.85 -33.08
CA ASP A 50 11.09 -12.21 -34.43
C ASP A 50 11.80 -13.46 -34.96
N LYS A 51 11.13 -14.15 -35.90
CA LYS A 51 11.56 -15.44 -36.45
C LYS A 51 12.99 -15.45 -37.01
N PHE A 52 13.51 -14.29 -37.42
CA PHE A 52 14.78 -14.14 -38.13
C PHE A 52 15.90 -13.48 -37.31
N LYS A 53 15.63 -13.06 -36.07
CA LYS A 53 16.61 -12.39 -35.22
C LYS A 53 17.29 -13.39 -34.30
N TYR A 54 18.09 -14.29 -34.86
CA TYR A 54 19.08 -15.00 -34.04
C TYR A 54 20.14 -13.98 -33.62
N ILE A 55 20.17 -13.64 -32.34
CA ILE A 55 21.14 -12.72 -31.77
C ILE A 55 22.11 -13.57 -30.95
N ASP A 56 23.37 -13.58 -31.36
CA ASP A 56 24.45 -14.15 -30.57
C ASP A 56 24.48 -13.42 -29.21
N PRO A 57 24.36 -14.12 -28.07
CA PRO A 57 24.39 -13.51 -26.73
C PRO A 57 25.66 -12.72 -26.39
N ASP A 58 26.67 -12.75 -27.27
CA ASP A 58 27.91 -11.98 -27.14
C ASP A 58 28.05 -10.84 -28.18
N SER A 59 27.03 -10.60 -29.01
CA SER A 59 27.03 -9.55 -30.05
C SER A 59 26.73 -8.14 -29.52
N LYS A 60 27.16 -7.08 -30.24
CA LYS A 60 26.82 -5.69 -29.90
C LYS A 60 25.30 -5.45 -29.94
N GLU A 61 24.61 -6.15 -30.81
CA GLU A 61 23.16 -6.16 -30.96
C GLU A 61 22.47 -6.71 -29.71
N TRP A 62 23.02 -7.77 -29.09
CA TRP A 62 22.52 -8.32 -27.84
C TRP A 62 22.58 -7.32 -26.68
N ILE A 63 23.68 -6.58 -26.57
CA ILE A 63 23.87 -5.55 -25.53
C ILE A 63 22.79 -4.47 -25.63
N LYS A 64 22.41 -4.09 -26.86
CA LYS A 64 21.35 -3.11 -27.11
C LYS A 64 19.98 -3.66 -26.69
N GLU A 65 19.72 -4.93 -26.99
CA GLU A 65 18.47 -5.61 -26.64
C GLU A 65 18.36 -5.99 -25.16
N CYS A 66 19.48 -6.06 -24.41
CA CYS A 66 19.44 -6.24 -22.95
C CYS A 66 18.64 -5.14 -22.23
N GLN A 67 18.55 -3.95 -22.82
CA GLN A 67 17.68 -2.88 -22.31
C GLN A 67 16.19 -3.20 -22.46
N CYS A 68 15.83 -4.07 -23.42
CA CYS A 68 14.45 -4.50 -23.71
C CYS A 68 14.02 -5.75 -22.94
N ILE A 69 14.89 -6.36 -22.13
CA ILE A 69 14.53 -7.50 -21.28
C ILE A 69 13.47 -7.06 -20.25
N PRO A 70 12.34 -7.76 -20.10
CA PRO A 70 11.33 -7.41 -19.10
C PRO A 70 11.88 -7.63 -17.69
N ASN A 71 11.53 -6.75 -16.74
CA ASN A 71 11.81 -6.97 -15.32
C ASN A 71 10.65 -7.76 -14.67
N ASP A 72 10.77 -8.08 -13.37
CA ASP A 72 9.74 -8.80 -12.64
C ASP A 72 8.39 -8.06 -12.62
N SER A 73 8.39 -6.73 -12.60
CA SER A 73 7.16 -5.94 -12.63
C SER A 73 6.41 -6.15 -13.96
N THR A 74 7.11 -6.02 -15.08
CA THR A 74 6.57 -6.24 -16.42
C THR A 74 6.11 -7.69 -16.60
N LEU A 75 6.94 -8.68 -16.24
CA LEU A 75 6.55 -10.09 -16.35
C LEU A 75 5.32 -10.43 -15.51
N ASN A 76 5.28 -9.95 -14.26
CA ASN A 76 4.13 -10.17 -13.40
C ASN A 76 2.88 -9.58 -14.02
N GLN A 77 2.94 -8.33 -14.49
CA GLN A 77 1.80 -7.67 -15.09
C GLN A 77 1.33 -8.38 -16.38
N ASP A 78 2.25 -8.61 -17.33
CA ASP A 78 1.88 -8.99 -18.69
C ASP A 78 1.62 -10.48 -18.86
N PHE A 79 2.37 -11.32 -18.15
CA PHE A 79 2.30 -12.78 -18.31
C PHE A 79 1.57 -13.47 -17.15
N TYR A 80 1.89 -13.13 -15.90
CA TYR A 80 1.34 -13.85 -14.76
C TYR A 80 -0.01 -13.33 -14.25
N LEU A 81 -0.29 -12.02 -14.38
CA LEU A 81 -1.48 -11.39 -13.80
C LEU A 81 -2.62 -11.11 -14.82
N ASN A 82 -2.33 -11.12 -16.13
CA ASN A 82 -3.30 -10.80 -17.18
C ASN A 82 -4.22 -11.97 -17.61
N GLY A 83 -4.01 -13.20 -17.12
CA GLY A 83 -4.86 -14.36 -17.43
C GLY A 83 -4.17 -15.71 -17.22
N CYS A 84 -4.82 -16.82 -17.62
CA CYS A 84 -4.14 -18.11 -17.81
C CYS A 84 -3.50 -18.17 -19.20
N PRO A 85 -2.35 -18.85 -19.36
CA PRO A 85 -1.86 -19.22 -20.67
C PRO A 85 -2.92 -19.97 -21.49
N SER A 86 -3.16 -19.58 -22.74
CA SER A 86 -4.21 -20.15 -23.60
C SER A 86 -4.04 -21.64 -23.87
N GLU A 87 -2.81 -22.15 -23.73
CA GLU A 87 -2.48 -23.56 -23.76
C GLU A 87 -1.46 -23.87 -22.67
N GLY A 88 -1.69 -24.95 -21.92
CA GLY A 88 -0.79 -25.43 -20.89
C GLY A 88 -0.64 -26.94 -20.94
N ILE A 89 0.56 -27.44 -21.20
CA ILE A 89 0.87 -28.87 -21.23
C ILE A 89 1.78 -29.19 -20.06
N TYR A 90 1.37 -30.11 -19.20
CA TYR A 90 2.07 -30.49 -17.98
C TYR A 90 2.47 -31.96 -18.05
N LEU A 91 3.75 -32.26 -17.82
CA LEU A 91 4.30 -33.57 -18.12
C LEU A 91 5.54 -33.89 -17.28
N GLU A 92 5.85 -35.18 -17.17
CA GLU A 92 7.14 -35.66 -16.66
C GLU A 92 8.22 -35.63 -17.73
N ILE A 93 9.48 -35.50 -17.34
CA ILE A 93 10.61 -35.40 -18.28
C ILE A 93 10.65 -36.52 -19.35
N ASN A 94 10.25 -37.74 -19.00
CA ASN A 94 10.20 -38.90 -19.91
C ASN A 94 9.09 -38.81 -20.96
N GLN A 95 8.11 -37.92 -20.79
CA GLN A 95 7.00 -37.67 -21.71
C GLN A 95 7.27 -36.46 -22.61
N PHE A 96 8.41 -35.78 -22.46
CA PHE A 96 8.72 -34.55 -23.19
C PHE A 96 8.70 -34.74 -24.70
N ASN A 97 9.32 -35.80 -25.21
CA ASN A 97 9.34 -36.12 -26.63
C ASN A 97 7.95 -36.42 -27.19
N GLU A 98 7.09 -37.11 -26.43
CA GLU A 98 5.70 -37.35 -26.82
C GLU A 98 4.91 -36.04 -26.92
N ALA A 99 5.10 -35.12 -25.96
CA ALA A 99 4.48 -33.80 -26.01
C ALA A 99 4.93 -33.00 -27.25
N ILE A 100 6.24 -33.00 -27.57
CA ILE A 100 6.79 -32.37 -28.78
C ILE A 100 6.17 -32.96 -30.04
N TYR A 101 6.12 -34.30 -30.13
CA TYR A 101 5.53 -35.00 -31.26
C TYR A 101 4.05 -34.62 -31.46
N ASN A 102 3.26 -34.63 -30.37
CA ASN A 102 1.85 -34.28 -30.42
C ASN A 102 1.62 -32.83 -30.84
N ILE A 103 2.42 -31.88 -30.33
CA ILE A 103 2.36 -30.47 -30.78
C ILE A 103 2.69 -30.38 -32.26
N ALA A 104 3.79 -30.97 -32.67
CA ALA A 104 4.33 -30.91 -34.03
C ALA A 104 3.32 -31.45 -35.06
N LYS A 105 2.65 -32.55 -34.75
CA LYS A 105 1.63 -33.18 -35.61
C LYS A 105 0.40 -32.28 -35.81
N MET A 106 0.04 -31.47 -34.82
CA MET A 106 -1.11 -30.57 -34.88
C MET A 106 -0.84 -29.28 -35.68
N LEU A 107 0.41 -28.98 -36.03
CA LEU A 107 0.73 -27.76 -36.79
C LEU A 107 0.31 -27.89 -38.26
N ILE A 108 -0.17 -26.78 -38.81
CA ILE A 108 -0.33 -26.59 -40.27
C ILE A 108 0.89 -25.86 -40.84
N GLU A 109 1.08 -25.96 -42.16
CA GLU A 109 2.21 -25.30 -42.84
C GLU A 109 2.22 -23.78 -42.56
N GLY A 110 3.41 -23.26 -42.22
CA GLY A 110 3.62 -21.86 -41.87
C GLY A 110 3.31 -21.51 -40.41
N GLN A 111 2.68 -22.42 -39.66
CA GLN A 111 2.36 -22.20 -38.25
C GLN A 111 3.58 -22.38 -37.35
N GLU A 112 3.69 -21.53 -36.34
CA GLU A 112 4.65 -21.65 -35.25
C GLU A 112 3.91 -21.57 -33.92
N LYS A 113 4.31 -22.39 -32.96
CA LYS A 113 3.92 -22.24 -31.56
C LYS A 113 5.15 -21.92 -30.72
N ARG A 114 4.94 -21.04 -29.74
CA ARG A 114 5.95 -20.59 -28.79
C ARG A 114 5.51 -20.97 -27.39
N TYR A 115 6.37 -21.67 -26.68
CA TYR A 115 6.13 -22.10 -25.31
C TYR A 115 7.21 -21.57 -24.39
N TYR A 116 6.74 -20.94 -23.31
CA TYR A 116 7.52 -20.79 -22.10
C TYR A 116 7.64 -22.15 -21.43
N LEU A 117 8.81 -22.77 -21.61
CA LEU A 117 9.14 -24.07 -21.06
C LEU A 117 9.77 -23.87 -19.69
N SER A 118 9.12 -24.34 -18.64
CA SER A 118 9.60 -24.11 -17.29
C SER A 118 9.54 -25.39 -16.46
N THR A 119 10.52 -25.52 -15.59
CA THR A 119 10.43 -26.43 -14.44
C THR A 119 10.10 -25.59 -13.21
N VAL A 120 10.10 -26.23 -12.05
CA VAL A 120 10.03 -25.52 -10.78
C VAL A 120 11.22 -24.56 -10.66
N THR A 121 12.45 -25.01 -10.88
CA THR A 121 13.70 -24.25 -10.62
C THR A 121 14.22 -23.42 -11.78
N HIS A 122 13.79 -23.69 -13.00
CA HIS A 122 14.39 -23.09 -14.19
C HIS A 122 13.36 -22.74 -15.25
N ALA A 123 13.71 -21.77 -16.11
CA ALA A 123 12.86 -21.29 -17.19
C ALA A 123 13.64 -21.21 -18.50
N MET A 124 13.04 -21.69 -19.58
CA MET A 124 13.61 -21.91 -20.91
C MET A 124 12.63 -21.46 -21.99
N GLY A 125 13.09 -21.37 -23.23
CA GLY A 125 12.28 -21.08 -24.40
C GLY A 125 12.18 -22.28 -25.34
N LEU A 126 10.99 -22.54 -25.88
CA LEU A 126 10.75 -23.55 -26.91
C LEU A 126 9.89 -22.96 -28.03
N ARG A 127 10.32 -23.11 -29.28
CA ARG A 127 9.51 -22.77 -30.47
C ARG A 127 9.46 -23.99 -31.39
N ILE A 128 8.28 -24.30 -31.91
CA ILE A 128 8.08 -25.40 -32.86
C ILE A 128 7.37 -24.81 -34.07
N ALA A 129 8.01 -24.89 -35.24
CA ALA A 129 7.50 -24.37 -36.50
C ALA A 129 7.38 -25.48 -37.52
N LYS A 130 6.28 -25.51 -38.27
CA LYS A 130 6.11 -26.40 -39.41
C LYS A 130 6.32 -25.61 -40.69
N ASN A 131 7.40 -25.92 -41.38
CA ASN A 131 7.67 -25.44 -42.74
C ASN A 131 7.08 -26.43 -43.74
N LYS A 132 7.20 -26.11 -45.03
CA LYS A 132 6.74 -26.95 -46.13
C LYS A 132 7.29 -28.38 -46.06
N ASP A 133 8.59 -28.51 -45.82
CA ASP A 133 9.31 -29.80 -45.96
C ASP A 133 9.83 -30.35 -44.63
N ASN A 134 9.70 -29.62 -43.53
CA ASN A 134 10.24 -30.03 -42.23
C ASN A 134 9.56 -29.37 -41.05
N ILE A 135 9.77 -29.97 -39.88
CA ILE A 135 9.47 -29.37 -38.58
C ILE A 135 10.78 -28.90 -37.96
N VAL A 136 10.80 -27.65 -37.51
CA VAL A 136 11.96 -27.05 -36.87
C VAL A 136 11.65 -26.74 -35.43
N ILE A 137 12.46 -27.28 -34.53
CA ILE A 137 12.37 -27.06 -33.09
C ILE A 137 13.54 -26.17 -32.66
N TYR A 138 13.21 -25.02 -32.08
CA TYR A 138 14.17 -24.11 -31.49
C TYR A 138 14.09 -24.22 -29.97
N TYR A 139 15.22 -24.49 -29.33
CA TYR A 139 15.33 -24.62 -27.88
C TYR A 139 16.37 -23.64 -27.34
N TYR A 140 15.97 -22.89 -26.32
CA TYR A 140 16.77 -21.87 -25.66
C TYR A 140 16.88 -22.12 -24.16
N ASP A 141 18.12 -22.24 -23.67
CA ASP A 141 18.44 -22.38 -22.26
C ASP A 141 19.38 -21.24 -21.82
N PRO A 142 18.92 -20.31 -20.96
CA PRO A 142 19.76 -19.22 -20.44
C PRO A 142 21.03 -19.68 -19.72
N ASN A 143 21.05 -20.92 -19.20
CA ASN A 143 22.18 -21.46 -18.45
C ASN A 143 23.13 -22.30 -19.33
N ASP A 144 22.77 -22.54 -20.60
CA ASP A 144 23.56 -23.33 -21.55
C ASP A 144 23.53 -22.68 -22.94
N THR A 145 24.05 -21.45 -23.01
CA THR A 145 23.98 -20.62 -24.22
C THR A 145 24.77 -21.17 -25.40
N LEU A 146 25.79 -21.99 -25.13
CA LEU A 146 26.57 -22.72 -26.15
C LEU A 146 25.77 -23.85 -26.83
N ARG A 147 24.58 -24.19 -26.29
CA ARG A 147 23.71 -25.25 -26.80
C ARG A 147 22.33 -24.75 -27.16
N HIS A 148 22.17 -23.51 -27.61
CA HIS A 148 20.96 -23.14 -28.34
C HIS A 148 20.78 -24.11 -29.51
N LYS A 149 19.70 -24.90 -29.48
CA LYS A 149 19.51 -25.97 -30.46
C LYS A 149 18.48 -25.55 -31.49
N LYS A 150 18.85 -25.71 -32.76
CA LYS A 150 17.92 -25.77 -33.88
C LYS A 150 17.92 -27.21 -34.38
N ILE A 151 16.86 -27.94 -34.09
CA ILE A 151 16.68 -29.33 -34.51
C ILE A 151 15.74 -29.31 -35.72
N MET A 152 16.17 -29.94 -36.81
CA MET A 152 15.37 -30.07 -38.03
C MET A 152 14.96 -31.52 -38.18
N CYS A 153 13.65 -31.75 -38.27
CA CYS A 153 13.04 -33.07 -38.47
C CYS A 153 12.37 -33.07 -39.85
N HIS A 154 12.89 -33.87 -40.78
CA HIS A 154 12.38 -33.96 -42.14
C HIS A 154 11.29 -35.03 -42.27
N THR A 155 11.33 -36.03 -41.40
CA THR A 155 10.39 -37.15 -41.38
C THR A 155 9.67 -37.26 -40.04
N GLU A 156 8.56 -37.99 -40.02
CA GLU A 156 7.87 -38.34 -38.77
C GLU A 156 8.76 -39.20 -37.85
N ASP A 157 9.60 -40.05 -38.44
CA ASP A 157 10.55 -40.88 -37.70
C ASP A 157 11.64 -40.05 -37.02
N ASP A 158 12.07 -38.94 -37.63
CA ASP A 158 13.01 -38.01 -36.98
C ASP A 158 12.42 -37.45 -35.69
N LEU A 159 11.12 -37.13 -35.67
CA LEU A 159 10.43 -36.65 -34.47
C LEU A 159 10.33 -37.75 -33.41
N LYS A 160 10.01 -38.98 -33.81
CA LYS A 160 9.90 -40.14 -32.88
C LYS A 160 11.23 -40.52 -32.25
N ARG A 161 12.35 -40.28 -32.95
CA ARG A 161 13.71 -40.54 -32.45
C ARG A 161 14.18 -39.52 -31.42
N LEU A 162 13.50 -38.37 -31.29
CA LEU A 162 13.85 -37.37 -30.29
C LEU A 162 13.65 -37.90 -28.88
N THR A 163 14.59 -37.58 -28.01
CA THR A 163 14.58 -37.88 -26.60
C THR A 163 14.84 -36.60 -25.80
N TYR A 164 14.49 -36.58 -24.51
CA TYR A 164 14.81 -35.44 -23.66
C TYR A 164 16.34 -35.20 -23.51
N ASN A 165 17.18 -36.20 -23.79
CA ASN A 165 18.64 -36.06 -23.84
C ASN A 165 19.10 -35.15 -24.98
N ASP A 166 18.30 -35.04 -26.04
CA ASP A 166 18.54 -34.10 -27.14
C ASP A 166 18.32 -32.65 -26.73
N PHE A 167 17.75 -32.39 -25.55
CA PHE A 167 17.52 -31.04 -25.04
C PHE A 167 18.39 -30.74 -23.81
N TRP A 168 18.47 -31.69 -22.88
CA TRP A 168 19.18 -31.49 -21.61
C TRP A 168 20.37 -32.44 -21.44
N SER A 169 21.51 -31.89 -21.03
CA SER A 169 22.63 -32.70 -20.56
C SER A 169 22.29 -33.47 -19.28
N PRO A 170 22.93 -34.62 -18.98
CA PRO A 170 22.71 -35.33 -17.71
C PRO A 170 22.88 -34.44 -16.47
N LYS A 171 23.82 -33.48 -16.54
CA LYS A 171 24.03 -32.47 -15.50
C LYS A 171 22.81 -31.54 -15.37
N ASN A 172 22.30 -31.01 -16.47
CA ASN A 172 21.15 -30.09 -16.46
C ASN A 172 19.87 -30.82 -16.03
N GLN A 173 19.71 -32.10 -16.40
CA GLN A 173 18.63 -32.94 -15.92
C GLN A 173 18.61 -33.03 -14.39
N GLN A 174 19.76 -33.28 -13.76
CA GLN A 174 19.89 -33.32 -12.31
C GLN A 174 19.60 -31.97 -11.63
N ILE A 175 19.87 -30.84 -12.31
CA ILE A 175 19.69 -29.50 -11.73
C ILE A 175 18.25 -29.00 -11.91
N TYR A 176 17.70 -29.10 -13.12
CA TYR A 176 16.39 -28.52 -13.46
C TYR A 176 15.22 -29.40 -13.01
N PHE A 177 15.46 -30.70 -12.83
CA PHE A 177 14.48 -31.70 -12.44
C PHE A 177 14.86 -32.37 -11.12
N ASN A 178 15.42 -31.59 -10.18
CA ASN A 178 15.90 -32.06 -8.88
C ASN A 178 14.80 -32.43 -7.86
N TYR A 179 13.53 -32.43 -8.27
CA TYR A 179 12.39 -32.81 -7.45
C TYR A 179 11.89 -34.21 -7.82
N GLN A 180 11.29 -34.91 -6.86
CA GLN A 180 10.87 -36.31 -6.99
C GLN A 180 10.08 -36.57 -8.28
N ASP A 181 9.22 -35.63 -8.68
CA ASP A 181 8.31 -35.82 -9.80
C ASP A 181 8.87 -35.41 -11.17
N LYS A 182 10.06 -34.80 -11.25
CA LYS A 182 10.70 -34.36 -12.51
C LYS A 182 9.75 -33.70 -13.54
N ILE A 183 8.81 -32.88 -13.07
CA ILE A 183 7.81 -32.23 -13.93
C ILE A 183 8.39 -31.00 -14.64
N CYS A 184 8.02 -30.86 -15.91
CA CYS A 184 8.08 -29.61 -16.65
C CYS A 184 6.71 -29.25 -17.24
N TYR A 185 6.59 -28.00 -17.67
CA TYR A 185 5.37 -27.50 -18.27
C TYR A 185 5.68 -26.54 -19.41
N LEU A 186 4.86 -26.63 -20.45
CA LEU A 186 4.88 -25.81 -21.65
C LEU A 186 3.68 -24.87 -21.60
N LEU A 187 3.95 -23.57 -21.52
CA LEU A 187 2.91 -22.56 -21.43
C LEU A 187 2.94 -21.66 -22.66
N SER A 188 1.80 -21.53 -23.32
CA SER A 188 1.58 -20.53 -24.36
C SER A 188 1.90 -19.12 -23.83
N LEU A 189 2.38 -18.25 -24.72
CA LEU A 189 2.55 -16.82 -24.41
C LEU A 189 1.25 -16.03 -24.50
N GLU A 190 0.30 -16.52 -25.29
CA GLU A 190 -1.02 -15.91 -25.38
C GLU A 190 -1.77 -16.20 -24.09
N THR A 191 -2.26 -15.15 -23.41
CA THR A 191 -3.00 -15.30 -22.17
C THR A 191 -4.47 -14.98 -22.39
N LYS A 192 -5.38 -15.86 -21.93
CA LYS A 192 -6.83 -15.62 -21.91
C LYS A 192 -7.28 -15.41 -20.46
N ALA A 193 -8.20 -14.49 -20.24
CA ALA A 193 -8.65 -14.14 -18.91
C ALA A 193 -9.44 -15.28 -18.21
N LEU A 194 -10.06 -16.19 -18.98
CA LEU A 194 -10.97 -17.23 -18.47
C LEU A 194 -10.35 -18.63 -18.60
N ARG A 195 -10.34 -19.38 -17.49
CA ARG A 195 -9.77 -20.73 -17.41
C ARG A 195 -10.43 -21.72 -18.36
N HIS A 196 -11.74 -21.60 -18.58
CA HIS A 196 -12.50 -22.52 -19.44
C HIS A 196 -12.21 -22.35 -20.93
N ASP A 197 -11.56 -21.25 -21.33
CA ASP A 197 -11.15 -21.00 -22.72
C ASP A 197 -9.71 -21.47 -23.02
N CYS A 198 -8.99 -21.92 -21.99
CA CYS A 198 -7.61 -22.38 -22.03
C CYS A 198 -7.58 -23.88 -22.39
N LYS A 199 -6.69 -24.32 -23.28
CA LYS A 199 -6.46 -25.74 -23.62
C LYS A 199 -5.45 -26.34 -22.66
N VAL A 200 -5.89 -27.15 -21.71
CA VAL A 200 -5.00 -27.76 -20.70
C VAL A 200 -4.83 -29.26 -20.95
N VAL A 201 -3.60 -29.75 -20.94
CA VAL A 201 -3.26 -31.17 -21.07
C VAL A 201 -2.35 -31.58 -19.90
N CYS A 202 -2.78 -32.58 -19.12
CA CYS A 202 -1.96 -33.20 -18.08
C CYS A 202 -1.61 -34.62 -18.52
N MET A 203 -0.31 -34.89 -18.74
CA MET A 203 0.18 -36.21 -19.18
C MET A 203 0.64 -37.08 -18.00
N THR A 204 0.80 -36.50 -16.82
CA THR A 204 1.28 -37.16 -15.60
C THR A 204 0.17 -37.28 -14.56
N ASN A 205 0.34 -38.23 -13.65
CA ASN A 205 -0.54 -38.44 -12.50
C ASN A 205 -0.50 -37.25 -11.53
N PRO A 206 -1.55 -37.04 -10.72
CA PRO A 206 -1.58 -35.97 -9.73
C PRO A 206 -0.43 -36.11 -8.72
N ASN A 207 0.38 -35.07 -8.60
CA ASN A 207 1.38 -34.92 -7.52
C ASN A 207 1.45 -33.45 -7.06
N ALA A 208 2.13 -33.21 -5.94
CA ALA A 208 2.22 -31.88 -5.33
C ALA A 208 2.84 -30.83 -6.27
N THR A 209 3.81 -31.24 -7.11
CA THR A 209 4.48 -30.38 -8.07
C THR A 209 3.54 -29.93 -9.19
N LEU A 210 2.71 -30.85 -9.70
CA LEU A 210 1.71 -30.57 -10.73
C LEU A 210 0.64 -29.61 -10.21
N ILE A 211 0.12 -29.87 -9.01
CA ILE A 211 -0.88 -28.99 -8.37
C ILE A 211 -0.31 -27.59 -8.16
N TYR A 212 0.93 -27.48 -7.69
CA TYR A 212 1.63 -26.20 -7.59
C TYR A 212 1.72 -25.48 -8.94
N ALA A 213 2.14 -26.18 -10.00
CA ALA A 213 2.33 -25.59 -11.33
C ALA A 213 0.99 -25.13 -11.93
N LEU A 214 -0.04 -25.97 -11.87
CA LEU A 214 -1.40 -25.63 -12.30
C LEU A 214 -1.96 -24.42 -11.55
N SER A 215 -1.74 -24.35 -10.24
CA SER A 215 -2.22 -23.25 -9.38
C SER A 215 -1.47 -21.95 -9.65
N ARG A 216 -0.16 -22.03 -9.89
CA ARG A 216 0.69 -20.89 -10.22
C ARG A 216 0.31 -20.20 -11.53
N HIS A 217 -0.24 -20.96 -12.48
CA HIS A 217 -0.56 -20.47 -13.83
C HIS A 217 -2.07 -20.42 -14.12
N GLY A 218 -2.91 -20.64 -13.10
CA GLY A 218 -4.37 -20.47 -13.19
C GLY A 218 -5.12 -21.60 -13.89
N HIS A 219 -4.47 -22.72 -14.20
CA HIS A 219 -5.09 -23.88 -14.86
C HIS A 219 -5.73 -24.88 -13.89
N TYR A 220 -5.41 -24.81 -12.60
CA TYR A 220 -5.99 -25.75 -11.62
C TYR A 220 -7.52 -25.65 -11.62
N GLY A 221 -8.22 -26.80 -11.68
CA GLY A 221 -9.67 -26.86 -11.77
C GLY A 221 -10.27 -26.78 -13.19
N HIS A 222 -9.43 -26.72 -14.23
CA HIS A 222 -9.84 -27.03 -15.61
C HIS A 222 -10.26 -28.51 -15.69
N SER A 223 -11.15 -28.92 -16.60
CA SER A 223 -11.65 -30.31 -16.70
C SER A 223 -10.53 -31.36 -16.76
N SER A 224 -9.49 -31.11 -17.57
CA SER A 224 -8.29 -31.95 -17.69
C SER A 224 -7.26 -31.81 -16.54
N ALA A 225 -7.51 -30.94 -15.58
CA ALA A 225 -6.60 -30.60 -14.48
C ALA A 225 -7.33 -30.46 -13.13
N SER A 226 -8.55 -31.01 -13.06
CA SER A 226 -9.37 -31.12 -11.87
C SER A 226 -9.31 -32.57 -11.46
N PHE A 227 -8.38 -32.90 -10.57
CA PHE A 227 -8.23 -34.26 -10.09
C PHE A 227 -9.30 -34.53 -9.04
N ASP A 228 -10.10 -35.57 -9.29
CA ASP A 228 -10.97 -36.10 -8.26
C ASP A 228 -10.10 -36.91 -7.29
N PHE A 229 -10.01 -36.47 -6.03
CA PHE A 229 -9.19 -37.15 -5.02
C PHE A 229 -9.87 -38.41 -4.47
N ILE A 230 -10.98 -38.85 -5.07
CA ILE A 230 -11.63 -40.13 -4.73
C ILE A 230 -10.62 -41.27 -4.90
N GLY A 231 -10.52 -42.12 -3.88
CA GLY A 231 -9.64 -43.29 -3.86
C GLY A 231 -8.22 -43.06 -3.30
N PHE A 232 -7.76 -41.81 -3.16
CA PHE A 232 -6.50 -41.53 -2.48
C PHE A 232 -6.63 -41.63 -0.96
N ASP A 233 -5.59 -42.13 -0.28
CA ASP A 233 -5.54 -42.12 1.18
C ASP A 233 -5.34 -40.69 1.72
N LYS A 234 -5.59 -40.54 3.04
CA LYS A 234 -5.55 -39.23 3.71
C LYS A 234 -4.18 -38.55 3.61
N ASN A 235 -3.07 -39.29 3.68
CA ASN A 235 -1.74 -38.70 3.64
C ASN A 235 -1.42 -38.17 2.24
N THR A 236 -1.76 -38.94 1.20
CA THR A 236 -1.58 -38.49 -0.18
C THR A 236 -2.47 -37.28 -0.48
N LYS A 237 -3.73 -37.26 -0.05
CA LYS A 237 -4.61 -36.08 -0.16
C LYS A 237 -4.01 -34.85 0.50
N GLN A 238 -3.48 -35.00 1.72
CA GLN A 238 -2.83 -33.91 2.44
C GLN A 238 -1.60 -33.41 1.68
N GLU A 239 -0.74 -34.30 1.20
CA GLU A 239 0.45 -33.94 0.42
C GLU A 239 0.09 -33.16 -0.84
N LEU A 240 -0.87 -33.69 -1.63
CA LEU A 240 -1.38 -33.07 -2.84
C LEU A 240 -1.95 -31.66 -2.58
N LEU A 241 -2.81 -31.51 -1.57
CA LEU A 241 -3.44 -30.23 -1.22
C LEU A 241 -2.47 -29.23 -0.58
N THR A 242 -1.43 -29.70 0.13
CA THR A 242 -0.37 -28.78 0.57
C THR A 242 0.36 -28.19 -0.63
N GLY A 243 0.56 -28.98 -1.70
CA GLY A 243 1.34 -28.57 -2.87
C GLY A 243 2.73 -28.04 -2.48
N LYS A 244 3.27 -28.51 -1.34
CA LYS A 244 4.53 -28.02 -0.77
C LYS A 244 5.68 -28.67 -1.50
N ILE A 245 6.25 -27.97 -2.45
CA ILE A 245 7.55 -28.34 -2.98
C ILE A 245 8.60 -27.95 -1.92
N LYS A 246 9.52 -28.86 -1.57
CA LYS A 246 10.60 -28.64 -0.59
C LYS A 246 11.25 -27.27 -0.86
N ASP A 247 11.10 -26.34 0.08
CA ASP A 247 11.54 -24.92 0.03
C ASP A 247 10.66 -23.88 -0.73
N ARG A 248 9.40 -24.18 -1.11
CA ARG A 248 8.53 -23.26 -1.88
C ARG A 248 7.10 -23.08 -1.34
N LEU A 249 6.44 -22.04 -1.84
CA LEU A 249 5.06 -21.64 -1.53
C LEU A 249 4.06 -22.81 -1.72
N PRO A 250 3.15 -23.08 -0.76
CA PRO A 250 2.01 -23.98 -0.99
C PRO A 250 1.23 -23.61 -2.26
N ALA A 251 0.64 -24.58 -2.95
CA ALA A 251 -0.10 -24.35 -4.21
C ALA A 251 -1.16 -23.24 -4.07
N LEU A 252 -1.89 -23.29 -2.96
CA LEU A 252 -2.88 -22.29 -2.59
C LEU A 252 -2.29 -20.86 -2.51
N HIS A 253 -1.09 -20.70 -1.92
CA HIS A 253 -0.41 -19.40 -1.86
C HIS A 253 0.09 -18.93 -3.22
N SER A 254 0.48 -19.86 -4.10
CA SER A 254 0.90 -19.52 -5.45
C SER A 254 -0.27 -18.97 -6.28
N ALA A 255 -1.45 -19.58 -6.18
CA ALA A 255 -2.66 -19.05 -6.83
C ALA A 255 -3.00 -17.64 -6.33
N PHE A 256 -2.85 -17.36 -5.02
CA PHE A 256 -3.04 -16.02 -4.48
C PHE A 256 -1.98 -15.02 -4.96
N ASN A 257 -0.71 -15.42 -4.98
CA ASN A 257 0.39 -14.57 -5.41
C ASN A 257 0.29 -14.17 -6.88
N PHE A 258 -0.35 -14.96 -7.73
CA PHE A 258 -0.54 -14.65 -9.15
C PHE A 258 -2.00 -14.29 -9.51
N ARG A 259 -2.84 -13.99 -8.50
CA ARG A 259 -4.24 -13.55 -8.67
C ARG A 259 -5.13 -14.51 -9.47
N HIS A 260 -4.83 -15.80 -9.47
CA HIS A 260 -5.70 -16.80 -10.11
C HIS A 260 -6.86 -17.17 -9.19
N GLY A 261 -7.87 -16.30 -9.13
CA GLY A 261 -9.02 -16.42 -8.22
C GLY A 261 -9.79 -17.73 -8.38
N GLU A 262 -10.06 -18.16 -9.61
CA GLU A 262 -10.76 -19.41 -9.88
C GLU A 262 -9.99 -20.64 -9.39
N ALA A 263 -8.70 -20.74 -9.71
CA ALA A 263 -7.83 -21.83 -9.27
C ALA A 263 -7.76 -21.91 -7.74
N ALA A 264 -7.64 -20.75 -7.09
CA ALA A 264 -7.58 -20.67 -5.64
C ALA A 264 -8.92 -21.04 -4.98
N SER A 265 -10.04 -20.58 -5.55
CA SER A 265 -11.39 -20.95 -5.11
C SER A 265 -11.64 -22.45 -5.25
N THR A 266 -11.24 -23.08 -6.36
CA THR A 266 -11.34 -24.53 -6.55
C THR A 266 -10.51 -25.30 -5.50
N LEU A 267 -9.26 -24.89 -5.26
CA LEU A 267 -8.43 -25.47 -4.19
C LEU A 267 -9.08 -25.33 -2.82
N LEU A 268 -9.64 -24.17 -2.50
CA LEU A 268 -10.33 -23.95 -1.21
C LEU A 268 -11.56 -24.83 -1.08
N SER A 269 -12.40 -24.90 -2.10
CA SER A 269 -13.58 -25.79 -2.11
C SER A 269 -13.17 -27.24 -1.90
N MET A 270 -12.08 -27.70 -2.53
CA MET A 270 -11.55 -29.05 -2.30
C MET A 270 -11.05 -29.24 -0.86
N ILE A 271 -10.29 -28.29 -0.31
CA ILE A 271 -9.83 -28.35 1.10
C ILE A 271 -11.03 -28.45 2.05
N ILE A 272 -12.11 -27.73 1.80
CA ILE A 272 -13.31 -27.73 2.65
C ILE A 272 -14.10 -29.04 2.51
N ASN A 273 -14.31 -29.52 1.28
CA ASN A 273 -15.20 -30.63 0.97
C ASN A 273 -14.54 -32.02 1.03
N THR A 274 -13.21 -32.09 1.17
CA THR A 274 -12.50 -33.37 1.33
C THR A 274 -12.85 -34.07 2.64
N ASP A 275 -12.60 -35.37 2.71
CA ASP A 275 -12.73 -36.22 3.89
C ASP A 275 -11.56 -36.09 4.89
N LEU A 276 -10.71 -35.07 4.70
CA LEU A 276 -9.61 -34.77 5.62
C LEU A 276 -10.13 -34.36 7.00
N GLU A 277 -9.36 -34.72 8.03
CA GLU A 277 -9.69 -34.35 9.40
C GLU A 277 -9.69 -32.81 9.58
N PRO A 278 -10.58 -32.27 10.42
CA PRO A 278 -10.67 -30.83 10.65
C PRO A 278 -9.33 -30.17 10.99
N ASP A 279 -8.48 -30.85 11.78
CA ASP A 279 -7.15 -30.36 12.14
C ASP A 279 -6.21 -30.25 10.94
N VAL A 280 -6.28 -31.19 9.99
CA VAL A 280 -5.48 -31.15 8.76
C VAL A 280 -5.95 -30.01 7.87
N LYS A 281 -7.26 -29.85 7.69
CA LYS A 281 -7.84 -28.72 6.93
C LYS A 281 -7.45 -27.37 7.54
N LYS A 282 -7.49 -27.27 8.87
CA LYS A 282 -7.02 -26.10 9.61
C LYS A 282 -5.54 -25.83 9.35
N GLN A 283 -4.67 -26.84 9.41
CA GLN A 283 -3.25 -26.68 9.11
C GLN A 283 -3.00 -26.22 7.67
N LEU A 284 -3.79 -26.70 6.71
CA LEU A 284 -3.72 -26.27 5.30
C LEU A 284 -4.07 -24.78 5.15
N LEU A 285 -5.15 -24.33 5.78
CA LEU A 285 -5.59 -22.92 5.75
C LEU A 285 -4.68 -21.99 6.56
N ALA A 286 -4.12 -22.48 7.67
CA ALA A 286 -3.16 -21.76 8.52
C ALA A 286 -1.73 -21.80 7.97
N SER A 287 -1.49 -22.51 6.86
CA SER A 287 -0.16 -22.59 6.27
C SER A 287 0.33 -21.21 5.88
N ASN A 288 1.63 -20.98 6.06
CA ASN A 288 2.28 -19.74 5.69
C ASN A 288 3.24 -19.98 4.52
N ASN A 289 3.51 -18.92 3.75
CA ASN A 289 4.60 -18.93 2.79
C ASN A 289 5.99 -18.85 3.45
N HIS A 290 7.05 -18.86 2.63
CA HIS A 290 8.45 -18.80 3.10
C HIS A 290 8.82 -17.49 3.83
N VAL A 291 8.04 -16.41 3.62
CA VAL A 291 8.16 -15.12 4.34
C VAL A 291 7.28 -15.11 5.60
N GLY A 292 6.54 -16.20 5.83
CA GLY A 292 5.63 -16.43 6.95
C GLY A 292 4.28 -15.73 6.84
N GLN A 293 3.86 -15.29 5.64
CA GLN A 293 2.55 -14.69 5.39
C GLN A 293 1.50 -15.79 5.16
N SER A 294 0.32 -15.61 5.75
CA SER A 294 -0.84 -16.48 5.49
C SER A 294 -1.50 -16.22 4.14
N ALA A 295 -2.27 -17.21 3.68
CA ALA A 295 -3.20 -17.14 2.57
C ALA A 295 -4.05 -15.84 2.52
N LEU A 296 -4.72 -15.54 3.64
CA LEU A 296 -5.60 -14.37 3.76
C LEU A 296 -4.82 -13.06 3.67
N TYR A 297 -3.60 -13.00 4.24
CA TYR A 297 -2.73 -11.84 4.10
C TYR A 297 -2.38 -11.57 2.63
N CYS A 298 -1.87 -12.58 1.91
CA CYS A 298 -1.51 -12.46 0.50
C CYS A 298 -2.71 -12.00 -0.36
N ALA A 299 -3.88 -12.60 -0.13
CA ALA A 299 -5.10 -12.21 -0.83
C ALA A 299 -5.49 -10.74 -0.57
N CYS A 300 -5.36 -10.27 0.68
CA CYS A 300 -5.63 -8.89 1.04
C CYS A 300 -4.58 -7.91 0.50
N GLU A 301 -3.30 -8.29 0.50
CA GLU A 301 -2.20 -7.51 -0.08
C GLU A 301 -2.41 -7.30 -1.59
N ARG A 302 -2.94 -8.32 -2.29
CA ARG A 302 -3.21 -8.25 -3.74
C ARG A 302 -4.57 -7.66 -4.10
N GLY A 303 -5.48 -7.50 -3.13
CA GLY A 303 -6.80 -6.91 -3.33
C GLY A 303 -7.83 -7.86 -3.95
N SER A 304 -7.59 -9.18 -3.91
CA SER A 304 -8.41 -10.19 -4.58
C SER A 304 -9.70 -10.48 -3.78
N LEU A 305 -10.77 -9.76 -4.07
CA LEU A 305 -12.05 -9.85 -3.35
C LEU A 305 -12.65 -11.26 -3.35
N GLU A 306 -12.63 -11.94 -4.49
CA GLU A 306 -13.19 -13.29 -4.67
C GLU A 306 -12.50 -14.28 -3.71
N ILE A 307 -11.17 -14.30 -3.75
CA ILE A 307 -10.35 -15.12 -2.87
C ILE A 307 -10.60 -14.80 -1.39
N VAL A 308 -10.62 -13.51 -1.02
CA VAL A 308 -10.87 -13.11 0.37
C VAL A 308 -12.23 -13.62 0.83
N THR A 309 -13.25 -13.53 -0.04
CA THR A 309 -14.60 -14.00 0.25
C THR A 309 -14.63 -15.53 0.39
N ALA A 310 -13.96 -16.26 -0.50
CA ALA A 310 -13.85 -17.72 -0.42
C ALA A 310 -13.15 -18.18 0.87
N LEU A 311 -12.01 -17.56 1.21
CA LEU A 311 -11.27 -17.84 2.45
C LEU A 311 -12.10 -17.56 3.70
N ILE A 312 -12.79 -16.41 3.75
CA ILE A 312 -13.66 -16.07 4.88
C ILE A 312 -14.81 -17.06 5.01
N THR A 313 -15.43 -17.43 3.89
CA THR A 313 -16.53 -18.41 3.87
C THR A 313 -16.05 -19.76 4.38
N ALA A 314 -14.86 -20.19 3.94
CA ALA A 314 -14.19 -21.39 4.44
C ALA A 314 -13.97 -21.34 5.95
N ILE A 315 -13.31 -20.29 6.45
CA ILE A 315 -12.99 -20.12 7.87
C ILE A 315 -14.27 -20.06 8.73
N CYS A 316 -15.33 -19.45 8.21
CA CYS A 316 -16.58 -19.31 8.93
C CYS A 316 -17.49 -20.55 8.86
N SER A 317 -17.21 -21.53 7.98
CA SER A 317 -18.03 -22.74 7.84
C SER A 317 -18.06 -23.58 9.12
N SER A 318 -19.09 -24.41 9.24
CA SER A 318 -19.19 -25.44 10.29
C SER A 318 -18.24 -26.61 10.06
N ASP A 319 -17.89 -26.87 8.80
CA ASP A 319 -17.22 -28.11 8.37
C ASP A 319 -15.77 -28.21 8.85
N LEU A 320 -15.15 -27.08 9.18
CA LEU A 320 -13.79 -27.05 9.75
C LEU A 320 -13.78 -27.28 11.26
N ASN A 321 -14.95 -27.36 11.92
CA ASN A 321 -15.10 -27.49 13.37
C ASN A 321 -14.21 -26.53 14.20
N LEU A 322 -13.93 -25.33 13.66
CA LEU A 322 -13.06 -24.36 14.30
C LEU A 322 -13.76 -23.70 15.49
N ASN A 323 -13.07 -23.64 16.62
CA ASN A 323 -13.52 -22.85 17.74
C ASN A 323 -13.38 -21.34 17.45
N LYS A 324 -14.04 -20.51 18.27
CA LYS A 324 -14.05 -19.05 18.09
C LYS A 324 -12.66 -18.39 18.05
N TYR A 325 -11.68 -18.95 18.76
CA TYR A 325 -10.32 -18.40 18.82
C TYR A 325 -9.53 -18.75 17.56
N GLU A 326 -9.70 -19.97 17.04
CA GLU A 326 -9.08 -20.40 15.79
C GLU A 326 -9.62 -19.61 14.59
N LYS A 327 -10.95 -19.37 14.56
CA LYS A 327 -11.57 -18.50 13.55
C LYS A 327 -10.98 -17.09 13.61
N ALA A 328 -10.81 -16.53 14.81
CA ALA A 328 -10.20 -15.21 15.00
C ALA A 328 -8.74 -15.17 14.54
N GLU A 329 -7.95 -16.21 14.85
CA GLU A 329 -6.56 -16.31 14.42
C GLU A 329 -6.44 -16.36 12.90
N LEU A 330 -7.21 -17.22 12.23
CA LEU A 330 -7.21 -17.33 10.77
C LEU A 330 -7.67 -16.03 10.11
N LEU A 331 -8.74 -15.41 10.64
CA LEU A 331 -9.25 -14.14 10.13
C LEU A 331 -8.28 -12.98 10.35
N SER A 332 -7.42 -13.01 11.35
CA SER A 332 -6.38 -11.99 11.53
C SER A 332 -5.46 -11.88 10.30
N GLY A 333 -5.31 -12.99 9.56
CA GLY A 333 -4.37 -13.11 8.44
C GLY A 333 -2.93 -13.09 8.94
N LYS A 334 -2.60 -13.99 9.86
CA LYS A 334 -1.30 -14.07 10.55
C LYS A 334 -0.12 -13.86 9.60
N TRP A 335 0.85 -13.05 10.03
CA TRP A 335 2.15 -12.90 9.39
C TRP A 335 3.24 -13.08 10.44
N ILE A 336 3.97 -14.19 10.37
CA ILE A 336 5.10 -14.51 11.25
C ILE A 336 6.36 -14.13 10.50
N SER A 337 7.14 -13.16 10.98
CA SER A 337 8.41 -12.81 10.35
C SER A 337 9.43 -13.94 10.53
N TYR A 338 9.51 -14.88 9.59
CA TYR A 338 10.52 -15.96 9.63
C TYR A 338 11.83 -15.47 9.00
N ARG A 339 12.91 -15.43 9.81
CA ARG A 339 14.30 -15.45 9.31
C ARG A 339 14.71 -16.93 9.32
N PRO A 340 15.01 -17.57 8.17
CA PRO A 340 15.59 -18.91 8.20
C PRO A 340 16.96 -18.83 8.91
N PRO A 341 17.24 -19.66 9.91
CA PRO A 341 18.63 -19.93 10.26
C PRO A 341 19.23 -20.69 9.06
N TYR A 342 20.41 -20.25 8.62
CA TYR A 342 21.20 -21.04 7.68
C TYR A 342 21.34 -22.47 8.20
N LYS A 343 21.16 -23.43 7.29
CA LYS A 343 21.28 -24.88 7.51
C LYS A 343 22.42 -25.22 8.48
N THR A 344 22.11 -25.96 9.53
CA THR A 344 23.01 -27.01 10.02
C THR A 344 22.28 -28.34 9.98
N SER A 345 22.99 -29.31 9.45
CA SER A 345 22.60 -30.67 9.13
C SER A 345 22.16 -31.50 10.33
N ASN A 346 21.37 -32.52 10.00
CA ASN A 346 21.13 -33.77 10.73
C ASN A 346 19.99 -33.77 11.75
N ASN A 347 18.97 -34.54 11.38
CA ASN A 347 18.14 -35.43 12.17
C ASN A 347 17.83 -35.04 13.61
N GLY A 348 16.53 -34.83 13.86
CA GLY A 348 15.92 -35.14 15.15
C GLY A 348 15.29 -33.98 15.87
N VAL A 349 14.15 -33.45 15.40
CA VAL A 349 13.15 -32.83 16.28
C VAL A 349 11.75 -32.96 15.65
N PHE A 350 11.16 -34.17 15.73
CA PHE A 350 9.69 -34.33 15.64
C PHE A 350 9.02 -34.10 17.01
N THR A 351 9.75 -33.56 17.99
CA THR A 351 9.35 -33.51 19.40
C THR A 351 9.45 -32.08 19.95
N MET A 352 8.65 -31.19 19.40
CA MET A 352 8.26 -29.93 20.06
C MET A 352 6.76 -29.63 19.83
N ALA A 353 5.99 -30.67 19.51
CA ALA A 353 4.63 -30.56 19.01
C ALA A 353 3.53 -30.52 20.07
N ILE A 354 3.76 -30.75 21.38
CA ILE A 354 2.62 -30.88 22.33
C ILE A 354 2.74 -30.08 23.66
N THR A 355 3.89 -29.54 24.06
CA THR A 355 4.04 -28.85 25.36
C THR A 355 3.76 -27.34 25.37
N HIS A 356 3.19 -26.76 24.30
CA HIS A 356 2.86 -25.33 24.24
C HIS A 356 1.43 -25.04 23.73
N ILE A 357 0.57 -26.06 23.69
CA ILE A 357 -0.84 -25.92 23.29
C ILE A 357 -1.71 -25.42 24.46
N THR A 358 -1.25 -25.49 25.72
CA THR A 358 -2.03 -25.15 26.92
C THR A 358 -1.61 -23.87 27.65
N THR A 359 -0.43 -23.28 27.39
CA THR A 359 0.00 -22.04 28.09
C THR A 359 -0.33 -20.74 27.34
N ILE A 360 -0.79 -20.81 26.08
CA ILE A 360 -1.14 -19.62 25.25
C ILE A 360 -2.66 -19.37 25.20
N LEU A 361 -3.48 -20.40 25.42
CA LEU A 361 -4.92 -20.23 25.71
C LEU A 361 -5.16 -19.55 27.08
N SER A 362 -4.20 -19.62 28.00
CA SER A 362 -4.41 -19.38 29.43
C SER A 362 -4.21 -17.94 29.94
N ASN A 363 -3.96 -16.96 29.07
CA ASN A 363 -3.98 -15.54 29.47
C ASN A 363 -5.01 -14.68 28.73
N TYR A 364 -6.11 -15.29 28.27
CA TYR A 364 -7.43 -14.66 28.04
C TYR A 364 -7.35 -13.17 27.62
N LEU A 365 -7.23 -12.91 26.32
CA LEU A 365 -7.33 -11.55 25.74
C LEU A 365 -6.26 -10.53 26.15
N ASN A 366 -5.17 -10.94 26.79
CA ASN A 366 -3.93 -10.16 26.71
C ASN A 366 -3.28 -10.37 25.34
N LEU A 367 -3.78 -9.67 24.32
CA LEU A 367 -3.03 -9.38 23.09
C LEU A 367 -1.88 -8.38 23.36
N LYS A 368 -1.22 -8.48 24.52
CA LYS A 368 0.09 -7.90 24.73
C LYS A 368 1.11 -8.77 24.02
N LYS A 369 1.53 -8.29 22.84
CA LYS A 369 2.80 -8.59 22.18
C LYS A 369 3.29 -10.02 22.41
N THR A 370 2.73 -10.99 21.68
CA THR A 370 3.56 -12.15 21.36
C THR A 370 4.75 -11.60 20.59
N ARG A 371 5.98 -11.77 21.12
CA ARG A 371 7.25 -11.26 20.56
C ARG A 371 7.55 -11.72 19.12
N LYS A 372 6.58 -12.29 18.39
CA LYS A 372 6.73 -12.92 17.07
C LYS A 372 5.67 -12.51 16.02
N ASN A 373 4.56 -11.83 16.39
CA ASN A 373 3.58 -11.28 15.44
C ASN A 373 3.60 -9.75 15.46
N LYS A 374 3.88 -9.13 14.30
CA LYS A 374 4.08 -7.66 14.16
C LYS A 374 2.78 -6.83 14.09
N TYR A 375 1.59 -7.45 14.07
CA TYR A 375 0.29 -6.76 13.93
C TYR A 375 -0.82 -7.55 14.64
N SER A 376 -1.85 -6.87 15.16
CA SER A 376 -3.05 -7.50 15.76
C SER A 376 -4.01 -8.08 14.71
N HIS A 377 -4.09 -7.46 13.52
CA HIS A 377 -4.84 -7.98 12.37
C HIS A 377 -4.13 -7.64 11.04
N PRO A 378 -3.07 -8.38 10.66
CA PRO A 378 -2.27 -8.08 9.48
C PRO A 378 -3.07 -7.97 8.16
N ALA A 379 -4.10 -8.80 7.95
CA ALA A 379 -4.94 -8.75 6.75
C ALA A 379 -5.77 -7.46 6.63
N LEU A 380 -6.41 -7.00 7.72
CA LEU A 380 -7.14 -5.74 7.73
C LEU A 380 -6.18 -4.55 7.55
N TYR A 381 -5.01 -4.60 8.21
CA TYR A 381 -3.97 -3.59 8.10
C TYR A 381 -3.51 -3.40 6.64
N ILE A 382 -3.10 -4.47 5.95
CA ILE A 382 -2.59 -4.36 4.57
C ILE A 382 -3.68 -3.95 3.58
N ALA A 383 -4.92 -4.42 3.76
CA ALA A 383 -6.05 -3.99 2.94
C ALA A 383 -6.39 -2.51 3.14
N CYS A 384 -6.26 -1.99 4.37
CA CYS A 384 -6.46 -0.57 4.67
C CYS A 384 -5.32 0.28 4.10
N GLN A 385 -4.07 -0.18 4.19
CA GLN A 385 -2.90 0.49 3.59
C GLN A 385 -3.06 0.66 2.08
N ASN A 386 -3.48 -0.39 1.39
CA ASN A 386 -3.60 -0.41 -0.07
C ASN A 386 -4.95 0.15 -0.59
N GLY A 387 -5.88 0.52 0.29
CA GLY A 387 -7.13 1.18 -0.10
C GLY A 387 -8.22 0.26 -0.65
N TYR A 388 -8.11 -1.07 -0.45
CA TYR A 388 -9.06 -2.05 -1.01
C TYR A 388 -10.38 -2.10 -0.23
N HIS A 389 -11.20 -1.08 -0.39
CA HIS A 389 -12.41 -0.91 0.43
C HIS A 389 -13.42 -2.06 0.35
N LYS A 390 -13.49 -2.82 -0.76
CA LYS A 390 -14.37 -4.00 -0.86
C LYS A 390 -13.86 -5.13 0.03
N VAL A 391 -12.56 -5.43 -0.04
CA VAL A 391 -11.87 -6.39 0.83
C VAL A 391 -12.03 -6.01 2.30
N VAL A 392 -11.81 -4.73 2.65
CA VAL A 392 -12.02 -4.23 4.01
C VAL A 392 -13.44 -4.48 4.48
N LYS A 393 -14.47 -4.16 3.67
CA LYS A 393 -15.87 -4.44 4.05
C LYS A 393 -16.12 -5.92 4.31
N THR A 394 -15.58 -6.82 3.49
CA THR A 394 -15.75 -8.27 3.66
C THR A 394 -15.10 -8.76 4.97
N LEU A 395 -13.86 -8.33 5.26
CA LEU A 395 -13.18 -8.63 6.52
C LEU A 395 -13.97 -8.14 7.73
N LEU A 396 -14.43 -6.88 7.71
CA LEU A 396 -15.20 -6.29 8.80
C LEU A 396 -16.54 -7.02 9.00
N ALA A 397 -17.22 -7.42 7.92
CA ALA A 397 -18.46 -8.18 7.99
C ALA A 397 -18.24 -9.56 8.65
N ALA A 398 -17.13 -10.23 8.33
CA ALA A 398 -16.76 -11.51 8.95
C ALA A 398 -16.52 -11.37 10.46
N VAL A 399 -15.73 -10.36 10.87
CA VAL A 399 -15.44 -10.07 12.29
C VAL A 399 -16.71 -9.69 13.06
N LEU A 400 -17.64 -8.98 12.43
CA LEU A 400 -18.91 -8.55 13.01
C LEU A 400 -20.02 -9.61 12.92
N SER A 401 -19.76 -10.75 12.28
CA SER A 401 -20.74 -11.83 12.17
C SER A 401 -21.07 -12.38 13.57
N LYS A 402 -22.31 -12.87 13.74
CA LYS A 402 -22.70 -13.58 14.97
C LYS A 402 -22.00 -14.94 15.05
N ASN A 403 -21.67 -15.53 13.90
CA ASN A 403 -21.06 -16.86 13.78
C ASN A 403 -19.68 -16.96 14.42
N LEU A 404 -18.94 -15.85 14.57
CA LEU A 404 -17.64 -15.88 15.24
C LEU A 404 -17.73 -16.03 16.77
N ASN A 405 -18.89 -15.70 17.37
CA ASN A 405 -19.13 -15.70 18.82
C ASN A 405 -17.97 -15.12 19.67
N LEU A 406 -17.32 -14.07 19.16
CA LEU A 406 -16.30 -13.33 19.89
C LEU A 406 -16.93 -12.31 20.83
N ASN A 407 -16.28 -12.09 21.97
CA ASN A 407 -16.68 -11.03 22.87
C ASN A 407 -16.36 -9.64 22.29
N LYS A 408 -16.94 -8.60 22.90
CA LYS A 408 -16.82 -7.21 22.46
C LYS A 408 -15.36 -6.71 22.41
N ALA A 409 -14.50 -7.17 23.30
CA ALA A 409 -13.09 -6.74 23.36
C ALA A 409 -12.29 -7.32 22.18
N ALA A 410 -12.43 -8.62 21.93
CA ALA A 410 -11.80 -9.29 20.80
C ALA A 410 -12.22 -8.68 19.45
N LYS A 411 -13.52 -8.39 19.29
CA LYS A 411 -14.03 -7.71 18.09
C LYS A 411 -13.43 -6.31 17.95
N ALA A 412 -13.39 -5.53 19.03
CA ALA A 412 -12.84 -4.18 19.01
C ALA A 412 -11.37 -4.16 18.58
N GLU A 413 -10.59 -5.14 19.05
CA GLU A 413 -9.19 -5.27 18.67
C GLU A 413 -8.98 -5.72 17.23
N LEU A 414 -9.73 -6.72 16.77
CA LEU A 414 -9.67 -7.11 15.35
C LEU A 414 -10.06 -5.96 14.43
N LEU A 415 -11.03 -5.12 14.84
CA LEU A 415 -11.41 -3.92 14.11
C LEU A 415 -10.38 -2.80 14.18
N SER A 416 -9.53 -2.75 15.22
CA SER A 416 -8.52 -1.71 15.33
C SER A 416 -7.36 -1.95 14.36
N GLY A 417 -7.03 -3.23 14.09
CA GLY A 417 -6.00 -3.62 13.13
C GLY A 417 -4.69 -2.87 13.34
N GLU A 418 -4.25 -2.84 14.59
CA GLU A 418 -3.06 -2.12 15.06
C GLU A 418 -1.76 -2.77 14.60
N SER A 419 -0.81 -1.92 14.20
CA SER A 419 0.60 -2.29 14.01
C SER A 419 1.34 -2.48 15.33
N GLU A 420 2.55 -3.03 15.27
CA GLU A 420 3.51 -3.12 16.40
C GLU A 420 3.73 -1.78 17.10
N SER A 421 3.66 -0.69 16.34
CA SER A 421 3.82 0.67 16.83
C SER A 421 2.52 1.30 17.36
N GLY A 422 1.42 0.54 17.42
CA GLY A 422 0.11 1.00 17.88
C GLY A 422 -0.68 1.84 16.87
N THR A 423 -0.26 1.89 15.60
CA THR A 423 -0.99 2.61 14.55
C THR A 423 -2.23 1.84 14.15
N THR A 424 -3.42 2.40 14.36
CA THR A 424 -4.70 1.77 13.99
C THR A 424 -4.95 1.80 12.49
N SER A 425 -5.79 0.87 12.01
CA SER A 425 -6.27 0.83 10.63
C SER A 425 -7.01 2.12 10.22
N LEU A 426 -7.66 2.80 11.17
CA LEU A 426 -8.31 4.09 10.92
C LEU A 426 -7.28 5.20 10.67
N CYS A 427 -6.24 5.30 11.49
CA CYS A 427 -5.14 6.24 11.26
C CYS A 427 -4.40 5.93 9.96
N LEU A 428 -4.17 4.65 9.66
CA LEU A 428 -3.52 4.20 8.43
C LEU A 428 -4.31 4.59 7.17
N ALA A 429 -5.62 4.33 7.16
CA ALA A 429 -6.49 4.73 6.06
C ALA A 429 -6.51 6.26 5.87
N CYS A 430 -6.41 7.03 6.96
CA CYS A 430 -6.28 8.49 6.89
C CYS A 430 -4.91 8.94 6.41
N TYR A 431 -3.83 8.25 6.77
CA TYR A 431 -2.46 8.53 6.31
C TYR A 431 -2.30 8.35 4.80
N TYR A 432 -2.99 7.38 4.20
CA TYR A 432 -2.98 7.16 2.75
C TYR A 432 -4.18 7.81 2.01
N GLY A 433 -5.08 8.50 2.72
CA GLY A 433 -6.18 9.23 2.12
C GLY A 433 -7.35 8.39 1.59
N HIS A 434 -7.47 7.13 2.02
CA HIS A 434 -8.48 6.17 1.53
C HIS A 434 -9.86 6.38 2.17
N ASP A 435 -10.58 7.42 1.74
CA ASP A 435 -11.90 7.82 2.29
C ASP A 435 -12.96 6.70 2.29
N LYS A 436 -13.00 5.87 1.24
CA LYS A 436 -13.91 4.71 1.18
C LYS A 436 -13.59 3.66 2.26
N VAL A 437 -12.32 3.47 2.60
CA VAL A 437 -11.88 2.59 3.71
C VAL A 437 -12.27 3.21 5.04
N VAL A 438 -12.01 4.52 5.24
CA VAL A 438 -12.44 5.26 6.44
C VAL A 438 -13.95 5.10 6.67
N LYS A 439 -14.76 5.24 5.62
CA LYS A 439 -16.21 5.02 5.69
C LYS A 439 -16.58 3.59 6.11
N ALA A 440 -15.89 2.58 5.61
CA ALA A 440 -16.12 1.18 5.97
C ALA A 440 -15.78 0.91 7.44
N LEU A 441 -14.63 1.40 7.92
CA LEU A 441 -14.21 1.28 9.32
C LEU A 441 -15.19 1.98 10.27
N LEU A 442 -15.61 3.21 9.97
CA LEU A 442 -16.60 3.93 10.79
C LEU A 442 -17.96 3.23 10.84
N ALA A 443 -18.41 2.65 9.71
CA ALA A 443 -19.62 1.84 9.68
C ALA A 443 -19.49 0.63 10.61
N ALA A 444 -18.34 -0.05 10.62
CA ALA A 444 -18.06 -1.17 11.52
C ALA A 444 -18.05 -0.76 13.00
N VAL A 445 -17.41 0.37 13.36
CA VAL A 445 -17.42 0.88 14.75
C VAL A 445 -18.84 1.23 15.21
N SER A 446 -19.69 1.71 14.31
CA SER A 446 -21.09 2.02 14.62
C SER A 446 -22.03 0.80 14.61
N ASN A 447 -21.56 -0.36 14.17
CA ASN A 447 -22.39 -1.56 13.98
C ASN A 447 -22.91 -2.10 15.32
N LYS A 448 -24.20 -2.49 15.34
CA LYS A 448 -24.85 -3.05 16.54
C LYS A 448 -24.20 -4.34 17.04
N ASN A 449 -23.67 -5.18 16.12
CA ASN A 449 -23.03 -6.46 16.45
C ASN A 449 -21.65 -6.32 17.11
N LEU A 450 -21.05 -5.12 17.08
CA LEU A 450 -19.85 -4.80 17.85
C LEU A 450 -20.18 -4.66 19.34
N ASN A 451 -21.39 -4.18 19.65
CA ASN A 451 -21.92 -4.04 21.01
C ASN A 451 -20.97 -3.33 22.01
N LEU A 452 -20.23 -2.32 21.53
CA LEU A 452 -19.47 -1.43 22.40
C LEU A 452 -20.36 -0.33 22.97
N ASN A 453 -20.12 0.01 24.24
CA ASN A 453 -20.69 1.21 24.85
C ASN A 453 -20.09 2.48 24.21
N LYS A 454 -20.63 3.64 24.58
CA LYS A 454 -20.16 4.94 24.05
C LYS A 454 -18.67 5.14 24.29
N ALA A 455 -18.17 4.83 25.49
CA ALA A 455 -16.76 4.99 25.84
C ALA A 455 -15.83 4.12 24.96
N GLY A 456 -16.18 2.86 24.70
CA GLY A 456 -15.41 1.97 23.83
C GLY A 456 -15.38 2.44 22.38
N LYS A 457 -16.50 2.98 21.86
CA LYS A 457 -16.51 3.59 20.53
C LYS A 457 -15.62 4.82 20.46
N VAL A 458 -15.66 5.68 21.49
CA VAL A 458 -14.77 6.86 21.58
C VAL A 458 -13.31 6.42 21.60
N ALA A 459 -12.95 5.46 22.44
CA ALA A 459 -11.59 4.94 22.53
C ALA A 459 -11.04 4.43 21.19
N LEU A 460 -11.87 3.78 20.36
CA LEU A 460 -11.46 3.36 19.02
C LEU A 460 -11.26 4.53 18.05
N LEU A 461 -12.04 5.61 18.17
CA LEU A 461 -11.96 6.76 17.27
C LEU A 461 -10.91 7.79 17.70
N THR A 462 -10.60 7.89 19.00
CA THR A 462 -9.61 8.81 19.55
C THR A 462 -8.23 8.19 19.67
N ARG A 463 -8.09 6.89 19.37
CA ARG A 463 -6.81 6.20 19.43
C ARG A 463 -5.78 6.88 18.53
N LYS A 464 -4.65 7.22 19.13
CA LYS A 464 -3.53 7.89 18.47
C LYS A 464 -2.63 6.88 17.79
N ASP A 465 -1.98 7.29 16.71
CA ASP A 465 -0.94 6.51 16.06
C ASP A 465 0.38 6.53 16.85
N LYS A 466 1.42 5.90 16.30
CA LYS A 466 2.76 5.83 16.91
C LYS A 466 3.45 7.19 17.13
N TYR A 467 2.94 8.25 16.50
CA TYR A 467 3.45 9.61 16.62
C TYR A 467 2.52 10.47 17.48
N GLY A 468 1.55 9.86 18.16
CA GLY A 468 0.61 10.58 19.00
C GLY A 468 -0.54 11.24 18.23
N ASN A 469 -0.71 10.96 16.93
CA ASN A 469 -1.70 11.65 16.10
C ASN A 469 -3.04 10.91 16.04
N SER A 470 -4.14 11.61 16.26
CA SER A 470 -5.48 11.09 15.97
C SER A 470 -5.74 10.96 14.46
N ALA A 471 -6.69 10.12 14.06
CA ALA A 471 -7.04 9.91 12.65
C ALA A 471 -7.43 11.20 11.92
N LEU A 472 -8.18 12.10 12.60
CA LEU A 472 -8.53 13.40 12.03
C LEU A 472 -7.29 14.28 11.83
N TYR A 473 -6.37 14.29 12.80
CA TYR A 473 -5.11 15.03 12.68
C TYR A 473 -4.31 14.55 11.48
N VAL A 474 -4.12 13.24 11.33
CA VAL A 474 -3.38 12.65 10.20
C VAL A 474 -4.02 13.00 8.85
N ALA A 475 -5.35 12.90 8.72
CA ALA A 475 -6.06 13.28 7.50
C ALA A 475 -5.89 14.78 7.19
N CYS A 476 -5.90 15.63 8.22
CA CYS A 476 -5.77 17.07 8.10
C CYS A 476 -4.34 17.50 7.77
N GLN A 477 -3.33 16.88 8.38
CA GLN A 477 -1.91 17.13 8.13
C GLN A 477 -1.54 16.84 6.67
N ASN A 478 -2.08 15.76 6.10
CA ASN A 478 -1.80 15.34 4.72
C ASN A 478 -2.78 15.92 3.67
N GLY A 479 -3.76 16.73 4.07
CA GLY A 479 -4.66 17.41 3.13
C GLY A 479 -5.78 16.54 2.54
N TYR A 480 -6.03 15.35 3.09
CA TYR A 480 -7.05 14.41 2.59
C TYR A 480 -8.48 14.80 3.01
N HIS A 481 -8.98 15.86 2.38
CA HIS A 481 -10.29 16.45 2.65
C HIS A 481 -11.49 15.48 2.61
N LYS A 482 -11.49 14.45 1.74
CA LYS A 482 -12.56 13.43 1.71
C LYS A 482 -12.55 12.55 2.96
N ALA A 483 -11.37 12.13 3.42
CA ALA A 483 -11.21 11.36 4.66
C ALA A 483 -11.63 12.21 5.88
N ALA A 484 -11.14 13.46 5.97
CA ALA A 484 -11.54 14.39 7.02
C ALA A 484 -13.05 14.63 7.05
N LYS A 485 -13.69 14.88 5.89
CA LYS A 485 -15.15 15.04 5.78
C LYS A 485 -15.90 13.80 6.29
N THR A 486 -15.40 12.61 5.96
CA THR A 486 -16.01 11.33 6.37
C THR A 486 -15.92 11.11 7.89
N LEU A 487 -14.76 11.42 8.49
CA LEU A 487 -14.59 11.39 9.95
C LEU A 487 -15.55 12.36 10.65
N LEU A 488 -15.62 13.62 10.19
CA LEU A 488 -16.50 14.63 10.78
C LEU A 488 -17.99 14.28 10.63
N ALA A 489 -18.39 13.69 9.50
CA ALA A 489 -19.76 13.20 9.33
C ALA A 489 -20.13 12.14 10.37
N ALA A 490 -19.18 11.28 10.76
CA ALA A 490 -19.40 10.30 11.83
C ALA A 490 -19.56 10.96 13.21
N VAL A 491 -18.84 12.05 13.51
CA VAL A 491 -18.98 12.82 14.76
C VAL A 491 -20.42 13.30 14.98
N PHE A 492 -21.11 13.70 13.91
CA PHE A 492 -22.50 14.18 13.96
C PHE A 492 -23.55 13.09 13.75
N SER A 493 -23.14 11.86 13.43
CA SER A 493 -24.07 10.77 13.12
C SER A 493 -24.84 10.29 14.35
N LYS A 494 -26.14 10.08 14.17
CA LYS A 494 -27.03 9.50 15.21
C LYS A 494 -26.59 8.09 15.62
N ASN A 495 -25.89 7.36 14.76
CA ASN A 495 -25.44 5.98 15.04
C ASN A 495 -24.42 5.90 16.20
N PHE A 496 -23.69 6.99 16.45
CA PHE A 496 -22.74 7.05 17.55
C PHE A 496 -23.33 7.67 18.82
N ASN A 497 -24.28 8.61 18.67
CA ASN A 497 -24.96 9.29 19.78
C ASN A 497 -23.98 9.88 20.83
N PHE A 498 -22.93 10.55 20.33
CA PHE A 498 -21.93 11.22 21.15
C PHE A 498 -22.50 12.43 21.89
N ASN A 499 -22.05 12.63 23.12
CA ASN A 499 -22.37 13.82 23.90
C ASN A 499 -21.60 15.05 23.37
N LYS A 500 -21.92 16.23 23.90
CA LYS A 500 -21.31 17.50 23.48
C LYS A 500 -19.79 17.53 23.67
N ALA A 501 -19.27 16.98 24.78
CA ALA A 501 -17.84 16.98 25.09
C ALA A 501 -17.05 16.08 24.13
N THR A 502 -17.52 14.86 23.91
CA THR A 502 -16.93 13.90 22.96
C THR A 502 -16.94 14.45 21.53
N LYS A 503 -18.03 15.11 21.10
CA LYS A 503 -18.06 15.76 19.78
C LYS A 503 -16.99 16.84 19.65
N ALA A 504 -16.76 17.63 20.70
CA ALA A 504 -15.73 18.66 20.71
C ALA A 504 -14.33 18.05 20.63
N GLU A 505 -14.05 16.98 21.39
CA GLU A 505 -12.79 16.25 21.38
C GLU A 505 -12.49 15.64 20.00
N LEU A 506 -13.43 14.89 19.43
CA LEU A 506 -13.29 14.28 18.10
C LEU A 506 -13.14 15.32 16.98
N LEU A 507 -13.80 16.47 17.10
CA LEU A 507 -13.69 17.58 16.16
C LEU A 507 -12.36 18.33 16.30
N ALA A 508 -11.83 18.46 17.52
CA ALA A 508 -10.52 19.05 17.76
C ALA A 508 -9.43 18.19 17.11
N GLY A 509 -9.50 16.86 17.30
CA GLY A 509 -8.58 15.87 16.71
C GLY A 509 -7.12 16.25 16.91
N THR A 510 -6.52 15.82 18.01
CA THR A 510 -5.19 16.33 18.40
C THR A 510 -4.06 15.35 18.12
N ASP A 511 -2.84 15.87 18.12
CA ASP A 511 -1.62 15.11 18.38
C ASP A 511 -1.36 14.96 19.90
N GLU A 512 -0.28 14.28 20.29
CA GLU A 512 0.11 14.05 21.69
C GLU A 512 0.31 15.34 22.49
N PRO A 513 1.04 16.36 21.99
CA PRO A 513 1.11 17.69 22.60
C PRO A 513 -0.24 18.43 22.73
N GLY A 514 -1.29 17.96 22.05
CA GLY A 514 -2.61 18.58 22.09
C GLY A 514 -2.85 19.60 20.97
N THR A 515 -1.96 19.69 19.97
CA THR A 515 -2.13 20.54 18.80
C THR A 515 -3.35 20.07 17.98
N PRO A 516 -4.36 20.93 17.75
CA PRO A 516 -5.58 20.54 17.05
C PRO A 516 -5.40 20.35 15.54
N SER A 517 -6.28 19.55 14.93
CA SER A 517 -6.36 19.30 13.48
C SER A 517 -6.47 20.58 12.65
N LEU A 518 -7.18 21.60 13.18
CA LEU A 518 -7.30 22.91 12.53
C LEU A 518 -5.94 23.60 12.41
N TYR A 519 -5.11 23.54 13.45
CA TYR A 519 -3.77 24.14 13.45
C TYR A 519 -2.88 23.51 12.38
N VAL A 520 -2.80 22.17 12.33
CA VAL A 520 -1.92 21.49 11.38
C VAL A 520 -2.39 21.66 9.92
N ALA A 521 -3.71 21.70 9.69
CA ALA A 521 -4.27 22.02 8.37
C ALA A 521 -3.91 23.45 7.93
N CYS A 522 -3.98 24.41 8.86
CA CYS A 522 -3.56 25.79 8.63
C CYS A 522 -2.06 25.89 8.38
N ASN A 523 -1.21 25.21 9.16
CA ASN A 523 0.24 25.21 8.99
C ASN A 523 0.66 24.70 7.61
N ASN A 524 0.00 23.64 7.13
CA ASN A 524 0.35 22.98 5.88
C ASN A 524 -0.37 23.56 4.64
N GLY A 525 -1.24 24.56 4.80
CA GLY A 525 -1.87 25.25 3.67
C GLY A 525 -3.07 24.53 3.05
N HIS A 526 -3.70 23.58 3.75
CA HIS A 526 -4.78 22.74 3.22
C HIS A 526 -6.16 23.42 3.27
N ASP A 527 -6.41 24.38 2.38
CA ASP A 527 -7.61 25.23 2.40
C ASP A 527 -8.95 24.47 2.37
N LYS A 528 -9.05 23.40 1.58
CA LYS A 528 -10.26 22.55 1.51
C LYS A 528 -10.55 21.87 2.86
N VAL A 529 -9.51 21.39 3.54
CA VAL A 529 -9.64 20.77 4.87
C VAL A 529 -10.08 21.81 5.89
N VAL A 530 -9.44 22.98 5.89
CA VAL A 530 -9.81 24.09 6.79
C VAL A 530 -11.29 24.45 6.63
N LYS A 531 -11.77 24.66 5.39
CA LYS A 531 -13.19 24.96 5.13
C LYS A 531 -14.13 23.89 5.69
N ILE A 532 -13.77 22.61 5.57
CA ILE A 532 -14.55 21.48 6.12
C ILE A 532 -14.58 21.52 7.66
N LEU A 533 -13.43 21.77 8.31
CA LEU A 533 -13.35 21.89 9.77
C LEU A 533 -14.16 23.10 10.28
N LEU A 534 -14.06 24.25 9.62
CA LEU A 534 -14.81 25.46 9.97
C LEU A 534 -16.32 25.25 9.84
N ALA A 535 -16.78 24.61 8.76
CA ALA A 535 -18.18 24.24 8.61
C ALA A 535 -18.68 23.30 9.72
N ALA A 536 -17.84 22.33 10.13
CA ALA A 536 -18.17 21.44 11.24
C ALA A 536 -18.25 22.16 12.59
N ILE A 537 -17.37 23.13 12.87
CA ILE A 537 -17.41 23.97 14.08
C ILE A 537 -18.66 24.86 14.10
N CYS A 538 -19.05 25.39 12.93
CA CYS A 538 -20.24 26.24 12.80
C CYS A 538 -21.55 25.46 12.90
N SER A 539 -21.53 24.16 12.63
CA SER A 539 -22.70 23.29 12.62
C SER A 539 -23.59 23.44 13.86
N LYS A 540 -24.91 23.59 13.64
CA LYS A 540 -25.92 23.61 14.70
C LYS A 540 -25.96 22.29 15.48
N SER A 541 -25.66 21.17 14.80
CA SER A 541 -25.64 19.80 15.36
C SER A 541 -24.54 19.58 16.40
N LEU A 542 -23.56 20.49 16.49
CA LEU A 542 -22.50 20.47 17.50
C LEU A 542 -23.05 20.89 18.88
N ASN A 543 -24.04 21.80 18.91
CA ASN A 543 -24.73 22.28 20.12
C ASN A 543 -23.80 22.63 21.30
N LEU A 544 -22.69 23.30 21.00
CA LEU A 544 -21.74 23.87 21.97
C LEU A 544 -22.05 25.36 22.21
N ASN A 545 -21.71 25.84 23.41
CA ASN A 545 -21.77 27.26 23.73
C ASN A 545 -20.72 28.06 22.91
N LYS A 546 -20.89 29.38 22.86
CA LYS A 546 -20.02 30.28 22.08
C LYS A 546 -18.54 30.17 22.49
N ALA A 547 -18.25 30.06 23.79
CA ALA A 547 -16.90 29.94 24.31
C ALA A 547 -16.17 28.67 23.82
N ARG A 548 -16.83 27.50 23.86
CA ARG A 548 -16.25 26.26 23.34
C ARG A 548 -16.06 26.27 21.83
N LYS A 549 -16.99 26.87 21.08
CA LYS A 549 -16.80 27.08 19.63
C LYS A 549 -15.61 27.99 19.34
N ALA A 550 -15.45 29.07 20.11
CA ALA A 550 -14.30 29.96 20.01
C ALA A 550 -12.98 29.23 20.30
N SER A 551 -12.93 28.40 21.35
CA SER A 551 -11.75 27.58 21.64
C SER A 551 -11.37 26.64 20.49
N LEU A 552 -12.35 25.96 19.87
CA LEU A 552 -12.11 25.12 18.69
C LEU A 552 -11.63 25.92 17.46
N LEU A 553 -12.16 27.14 17.25
CA LEU A 553 -11.73 28.03 16.17
C LEU A 553 -10.34 28.61 16.41
N ALA A 554 -10.01 28.91 17.66
CA ALA A 554 -8.68 29.37 18.03
C ALA A 554 -7.64 28.31 17.65
N GLY A 555 -7.95 27.03 17.87
CA GLY A 555 -7.10 25.92 17.46
C GLY A 555 -5.66 26.08 17.96
N LYS A 556 -5.50 26.46 19.24
CA LYS A 556 -4.19 26.79 19.81
C LYS A 556 -3.36 25.52 20.01
N ASN A 557 -2.07 25.59 19.67
CA ASN A 557 -1.10 24.56 20.05
C ASN A 557 -0.65 24.74 21.52
N GLU A 558 0.25 23.88 22.00
CA GLU A 558 0.81 23.92 23.35
C GLU A 558 1.53 25.24 23.71
N HIS A 559 2.03 25.97 22.70
CA HIS A 559 2.67 27.28 22.87
C HIS A 559 1.68 28.45 22.80
N GLY A 560 0.38 28.18 22.71
CA GLY A 560 -0.67 29.20 22.61
C GLY A 560 -0.80 29.86 21.23
N ASN A 561 -0.09 29.38 20.21
CA ASN A 561 -0.20 29.89 18.84
C ASN A 561 -1.52 29.42 18.23
N SER A 562 -2.36 30.34 17.76
CA SER A 562 -3.64 30.01 17.13
C SER A 562 -3.50 29.50 15.70
N ALA A 563 -4.57 28.89 15.17
CA ALA A 563 -4.70 28.51 13.77
C ALA A 563 -4.57 29.72 12.83
N LEU A 564 -5.06 30.89 13.25
CA LEU A 564 -4.91 32.14 12.50
C LEU A 564 -3.46 32.63 12.52
N TYR A 565 -2.79 32.55 13.67
CA TYR A 565 -1.37 32.90 13.80
C TYR A 565 -0.52 32.10 12.81
N ILE A 566 -0.65 30.76 12.81
CA ILE A 566 0.20 29.93 11.95
C ILE A 566 -0.13 30.10 10.47
N ALA A 567 -1.41 30.31 10.11
CA ALA A 567 -1.81 30.63 8.74
C ALA A 567 -1.20 31.97 8.27
N CYS A 568 -1.19 32.98 9.14
CA CYS A 568 -0.55 34.27 8.86
C CYS A 568 0.96 34.14 8.74
N ASN A 569 1.61 33.41 9.65
CA ASN A 569 3.05 33.18 9.66
C ASN A 569 3.53 32.43 8.41
N LYS A 570 2.70 31.53 7.86
CA LYS A 570 2.99 30.76 6.64
C LYS A 570 2.49 31.44 5.35
N GLY A 571 1.78 32.56 5.43
CA GLY A 571 1.31 33.32 4.28
C GLY A 571 0.10 32.73 3.55
N HIS A 572 -0.66 31.85 4.20
CA HIS A 572 -1.79 31.14 3.59
C HIS A 572 -3.06 32.01 3.51
N PHE A 573 -3.06 33.03 2.65
CA PHE A 573 -4.09 34.07 2.60
C PHE A 573 -5.53 33.54 2.41
N LYS A 574 -5.72 32.45 1.63
CA LYS A 574 -7.05 31.82 1.46
C LYS A 574 -7.60 31.24 2.77
N ILE A 575 -6.71 30.68 3.59
CA ILE A 575 -7.04 30.13 4.92
C ILE A 575 -7.31 31.27 5.89
N VAL A 576 -6.48 32.32 5.88
CA VAL A 576 -6.69 33.53 6.70
C VAL A 576 -8.05 34.16 6.38
N SER A 577 -8.39 34.30 5.09
CA SER A 577 -9.71 34.79 4.67
C SER A 577 -10.83 33.92 5.22
N ALA A 578 -10.73 32.60 5.09
CA ALA A 578 -11.75 31.67 5.57
C ALA A 578 -11.94 31.75 7.10
N LEU A 579 -10.83 31.77 7.86
CA LEU A 579 -10.85 31.89 9.31
C LEU A 579 -11.51 33.19 9.77
N ILE A 580 -11.10 34.35 9.22
CA ILE A 580 -11.64 35.64 9.64
C ILE A 580 -13.11 35.80 9.23
N MET A 581 -13.49 35.34 8.03
CA MET A 581 -14.90 35.31 7.63
C MET A 581 -15.75 34.45 8.57
N THR A 582 -15.24 33.28 8.97
CA THR A 582 -15.92 32.43 9.95
C THR A 582 -16.01 33.11 11.33
N ILE A 583 -14.94 33.70 11.85
CA ILE A 583 -14.94 34.43 13.14
C ILE A 583 -16.01 35.53 13.14
N ARG A 584 -16.15 36.25 12.02
CA ARG A 584 -17.12 37.34 11.84
C ARG A 584 -18.52 36.87 11.44
N SER A 585 -18.72 35.58 11.21
CA SER A 585 -19.98 35.06 10.68
C SER A 585 -21.14 35.25 11.66
N ARG A 586 -22.32 35.54 11.12
CA ARG A 586 -23.57 35.58 11.91
C ARG A 586 -23.93 34.20 12.48
N ASP A 587 -23.47 33.12 11.84
CA ASP A 587 -23.74 31.74 12.26
C ASP A 587 -23.20 31.41 13.66
N LEU A 588 -22.04 31.98 14.01
CA LEU A 588 -21.47 31.82 15.35
C LEU A 588 -21.96 32.87 16.34
N ASN A 589 -22.29 34.06 15.83
CA ASN A 589 -22.75 35.22 16.62
C ASN A 589 -21.86 35.44 17.87
N LEU A 590 -20.53 35.39 17.67
CA LEU A 590 -19.55 35.63 18.73
C LEU A 590 -19.63 37.10 19.15
N ASN A 591 -19.46 37.38 20.45
CA ASN A 591 -19.37 38.76 20.89
C ASN A 591 -18.08 39.42 20.37
N LYS A 592 -18.04 40.75 20.35
CA LYS A 592 -16.93 41.51 19.78
C LYS A 592 -15.60 41.23 20.50
N THR A 593 -15.62 41.01 21.80
CA THR A 593 -14.44 40.67 22.62
C THR A 593 -13.81 39.35 22.20
N ILE A 594 -14.61 38.30 21.99
CA ILE A 594 -14.14 36.99 21.53
C ILE A 594 -13.65 37.09 20.09
N GLN A 595 -14.33 37.86 19.23
CA GLN A 595 -13.86 38.08 17.85
C GLN A 595 -12.48 38.74 17.84
N GLU A 596 -12.28 39.77 18.67
CA GLU A 596 -10.98 40.40 18.86
C GLU A 596 -9.93 39.39 19.35
N GLU A 597 -10.24 38.61 20.40
CA GLU A 597 -9.32 37.60 20.94
C GLU A 597 -8.92 36.54 19.90
N LEU A 598 -9.84 36.09 19.05
CA LEU A 598 -9.53 35.12 17.99
C LEU A 598 -8.69 35.74 16.86
N MET A 599 -8.81 37.05 16.64
CA MET A 599 -7.96 37.78 15.70
C MET A 599 -6.57 38.07 16.27
N LEU A 600 -6.42 38.04 17.60
CA LEU A 600 -5.13 37.97 18.28
C LEU A 600 -4.56 36.54 18.13
N GLY A 601 -3.33 36.44 17.64
CA GLY A 601 -2.72 35.18 17.24
C GLY A 601 -2.10 34.39 18.38
N LYS A 602 -1.40 35.06 19.30
CA LYS A 602 -0.63 34.45 20.40
C LYS A 602 -0.45 35.47 21.52
N SER A 603 -0.78 35.15 22.77
CA SER A 603 -0.47 35.99 23.96
C SER A 603 -0.60 37.51 23.73
N SER A 604 -1.76 37.94 23.20
CA SER A 604 -2.09 39.34 22.84
C SER A 604 -1.35 39.95 21.64
N ALA A 605 -0.51 39.18 20.93
CA ALA A 605 0.10 39.56 19.67
C ALA A 605 -0.90 39.43 18.50
N PRO A 606 -1.10 40.47 17.69
CA PRO A 606 -1.91 40.36 16.48
C PRO A 606 -1.30 39.38 15.48
N ALA A 607 -2.13 38.50 14.88
CA ALA A 607 -1.65 37.59 13.85
C ALA A 607 -1.11 38.33 12.60
N LEU A 608 -1.49 39.60 12.43
CA LEU A 608 -0.94 40.50 11.41
C LEU A 608 0.58 40.68 11.53
N LEU A 609 1.11 40.74 12.76
CA LEU A 609 2.53 40.98 13.00
C LEU A 609 3.40 39.91 12.32
N VAL A 610 3.06 38.63 12.48
CA VAL A 610 3.83 37.55 11.84
C VAL A 610 3.69 37.52 10.32
N ALA A 611 2.59 38.00 9.76
CA ALA A 611 2.47 38.16 8.31
C ALA A 611 3.41 39.28 7.80
N LEU A 612 3.54 40.38 8.55
CA LEU A 612 4.47 41.47 8.24
C LEU A 612 5.94 41.04 8.38
N LEU A 613 6.30 40.38 9.48
CA LEU A 613 7.66 39.91 9.75
C LEU A 613 8.20 38.95 8.69
N ASN A 614 7.31 38.15 8.08
CA ASN A 614 7.63 37.19 7.04
C ASN A 614 7.38 37.71 5.61
N GLY A 615 6.88 38.93 5.42
CA GLY A 615 6.70 39.54 4.10
C GLY A 615 5.49 39.05 3.28
N HIS A 616 4.47 38.52 3.94
CA HIS A 616 3.29 37.93 3.28
C HIS A 616 2.27 38.99 2.83
N SER A 617 2.60 39.75 1.79
CA SER A 617 1.82 40.89 1.29
C SER A 617 0.32 40.60 1.10
N GLU A 618 -0.04 39.51 0.42
CA GLU A 618 -1.47 39.16 0.20
C GLU A 618 -2.20 38.82 1.50
N THR A 619 -1.51 38.16 2.43
CA THR A 619 -2.08 37.86 3.75
C THR A 619 -2.30 39.13 4.56
N VAL A 620 -1.35 40.06 4.51
CA VAL A 620 -1.48 41.40 5.11
C VAL A 620 -2.70 42.13 4.54
N LYS A 621 -2.89 42.14 3.21
CA LYS A 621 -4.08 42.74 2.56
C LYS A 621 -5.37 42.13 3.07
N VAL A 622 -5.47 40.80 3.06
CA VAL A 622 -6.68 40.08 3.47
C VAL A 622 -7.01 40.35 4.94
N TYR A 623 -6.02 40.27 5.83
CA TYR A 623 -6.20 40.54 7.25
C TYR A 623 -6.64 41.98 7.49
N LEU A 624 -5.95 42.96 6.89
CA LEU A 624 -6.26 44.38 7.02
C LEU A 624 -7.67 44.71 6.58
N ASN A 625 -8.03 44.30 5.36
CA ASN A 625 -9.38 44.51 4.84
C ASN A 625 -10.42 43.87 5.76
N ALA A 626 -10.14 42.68 6.28
CA ALA A 626 -11.05 42.00 7.17
C ALA A 626 -11.12 42.60 8.59
N VAL A 627 -10.13 43.36 9.07
CA VAL A 627 -10.26 44.10 10.34
C VAL A 627 -10.94 45.44 10.13
N LEU A 628 -10.57 46.19 9.09
CA LEU A 628 -11.10 47.52 8.79
C LEU A 628 -12.62 47.50 8.57
N HIS A 629 -13.11 46.56 7.76
CA HIS A 629 -14.54 46.41 7.45
C HIS A 629 -15.31 45.68 8.56
N SER A 630 -14.72 45.42 9.73
CA SER A 630 -15.41 44.77 10.85
C SER A 630 -16.20 45.77 11.70
N SER A 631 -17.19 45.27 12.45
CA SER A 631 -17.97 46.06 13.41
C SER A 631 -17.32 46.14 14.81
N LEU A 632 -16.02 45.82 14.90
CA LEU A 632 -15.21 45.96 16.11
C LEU A 632 -15.09 47.44 16.51
N ALA A 633 -14.92 47.70 17.80
CA ALA A 633 -14.71 49.05 18.32
C ALA A 633 -13.38 49.63 17.80
N SER A 634 -13.29 50.96 17.72
CA SER A 634 -12.07 51.68 17.32
C SER A 634 -10.82 51.21 18.06
N ALA A 635 -10.88 51.15 19.39
CA ALA A 635 -9.76 50.68 20.22
C ALA A 635 -9.34 49.23 19.93
N ALA A 636 -10.27 48.37 19.52
CA ALA A 636 -9.96 47.00 19.12
C ALA A 636 -9.28 46.95 17.74
N LYS A 637 -9.76 47.76 16.77
CA LYS A 637 -9.08 47.90 15.47
C LYS A 637 -7.67 48.45 15.66
N GLU A 638 -7.50 49.48 16.49
CA GLU A 638 -6.17 50.03 16.82
C GLU A 638 -5.25 48.95 17.39
N ARG A 639 -5.70 48.15 18.37
CA ARG A 639 -4.90 47.05 18.96
C ARG A 639 -4.53 45.95 17.95
N LEU A 640 -5.44 45.57 17.05
CA LEU A 640 -5.17 44.56 16.03
C LEU A 640 -4.21 45.08 14.93
N LEU A 641 -4.28 46.36 14.60
CA LEU A 641 -3.54 46.97 13.49
C LEU A 641 -2.20 47.57 13.88
N THR A 642 -2.01 47.95 15.14
CA THR A 642 -0.71 48.40 15.67
C THR A 642 0.36 47.33 15.56
N ALA A 643 -0.03 46.04 15.48
CA ALA A 643 0.86 44.91 15.22
C ALA A 643 2.12 44.93 16.11
N LYS A 644 1.95 45.22 17.40
CA LYS A 644 3.05 45.34 18.37
C LYS A 644 2.95 44.25 19.43
N THR A 645 4.09 43.78 19.91
CA THR A 645 4.20 43.05 21.19
C THR A 645 5.28 43.69 22.06
N ILE A 646 5.38 43.24 23.32
CA ILE A 646 6.40 43.72 24.26
C ILE A 646 7.80 43.16 23.91
N ASN A 647 7.86 41.99 23.24
CA ASN A 647 9.09 41.21 23.08
C ASN A 647 9.51 40.90 21.63
N ASP A 648 8.64 41.08 20.62
CA ASP A 648 8.98 40.81 19.21
C ASP A 648 9.60 42.04 18.53
N PRO A 649 10.56 41.85 17.61
CA PRO A 649 11.17 42.94 16.88
C PRO A 649 10.15 43.66 15.99
N HIS A 650 10.30 44.97 15.84
CA HIS A 650 9.42 45.76 15.00
C HIS A 650 9.52 45.29 13.53
N PRO A 651 8.43 45.22 12.74
CA PRO A 651 8.50 44.75 11.35
C PRO A 651 9.57 45.41 10.49
N LEU A 652 9.84 46.71 10.71
CA LEU A 652 10.90 47.45 10.02
C LEU A 652 12.32 47.02 10.41
N GLN A 653 12.55 46.56 11.64
CA GLN A 653 13.88 46.07 12.08
C GLN A 653 14.27 44.76 11.37
N VAL A 654 13.28 43.99 10.90
CA VAL A 654 13.47 42.65 10.32
C VAL A 654 13.26 42.65 8.79
N ALA A 655 12.92 43.79 8.20
CA ALA A 655 12.63 43.99 6.78
C ALA A 655 13.91 44.03 5.91
N THR A 656 14.70 42.97 5.98
CA THR A 656 16.01 42.86 5.31
C THR A 656 15.94 42.53 3.82
N ASN A 657 14.75 42.26 3.27
CA ASN A 657 14.55 41.88 1.86
C ASN A 657 13.33 42.57 1.23
N ALA A 658 13.25 42.54 -0.10
CA ALA A 658 12.21 43.20 -0.88
C ALA A 658 10.79 42.76 -0.51
N GLU A 659 10.57 41.46 -0.26
CA GLU A 659 9.25 40.90 0.06
C GLU A 659 8.68 41.47 1.36
N LYS A 660 9.51 41.58 2.41
CA LYS A 660 9.13 42.20 3.67
C LYS A 660 8.87 43.69 3.52
N ILE A 661 9.71 44.38 2.76
CA ILE A 661 9.52 45.79 2.43
C ILE A 661 8.19 46.01 1.71
N ASP A 662 7.84 45.17 0.75
CA ASP A 662 6.60 45.30 -0.02
C ASP A 662 5.37 45.01 0.83
N ALA A 663 5.43 44.04 1.76
CA ALA A 663 4.35 43.80 2.72
C ALA A 663 4.12 45.01 3.63
N ILE A 664 5.19 45.67 4.07
CA ILE A 664 5.11 46.91 4.87
C ILE A 664 4.54 48.07 4.04
N LYS A 665 4.96 48.24 2.79
CA LYS A 665 4.38 49.27 1.90
C LYS A 665 2.88 49.06 1.71
N VAL A 666 2.47 47.81 1.49
CA VAL A 666 1.06 47.43 1.37
C VAL A 666 0.29 47.78 2.63
N PHE A 667 0.85 47.45 3.81
CA PHE A 667 0.27 47.82 5.10
C PHE A 667 0.10 49.33 5.26
N ILE A 668 1.17 50.11 5.06
CA ILE A 668 1.15 51.57 5.18
C ILE A 668 0.11 52.17 4.22
N ASN A 669 0.11 51.74 2.96
CA ASN A 669 -0.80 52.26 1.95
C ASN A 669 -2.27 51.99 2.29
N ILE A 670 -2.61 50.78 2.76
CA ILE A 670 -3.98 50.43 3.16
C ILE A 670 -4.42 51.23 4.39
N VAL A 671 -3.57 51.37 5.41
CA VAL A 671 -3.90 52.14 6.62
C VAL A 671 -4.08 53.62 6.29
N LYS A 672 -3.19 54.22 5.49
CA LYS A 672 -3.30 55.64 5.08
C LYS A 672 -4.58 55.93 4.30
N LYS A 673 -4.97 55.04 3.38
CA LYS A 673 -6.16 55.19 2.53
C LYS A 673 -7.46 54.75 3.21
N SER A 674 -7.42 54.26 4.44
CA SER A 674 -8.60 53.75 5.13
C SER A 674 -9.53 54.89 5.55
N ASN A 675 -10.80 54.80 5.17
CA ASN A 675 -11.88 55.68 5.66
C ASN A 675 -12.52 55.14 6.96
N TYR A 676 -12.05 54.00 7.46
CA TYR A 676 -12.59 53.33 8.65
C TYR A 676 -11.81 53.62 9.94
N LEU A 677 -10.78 54.47 9.84
CA LEU A 677 -9.92 54.90 10.95
C LEU A 677 -9.92 56.43 11.00
N LEU A 678 -9.96 56.99 12.20
CA LEU A 678 -9.73 58.42 12.43
C LEU A 678 -8.27 58.75 12.15
N ASP A 679 -7.97 60.01 11.81
CA ASP A 679 -6.59 60.41 11.51
C ASP A 679 -5.68 60.24 12.74
N SER A 680 -6.19 60.50 13.94
CA SER A 680 -5.46 60.22 15.20
C SER A 680 -5.12 58.74 15.40
N GLU A 681 -5.93 57.81 14.89
CA GLU A 681 -5.68 56.37 14.95
C GLU A 681 -4.67 55.95 13.89
N LYS A 682 -4.79 56.50 12.67
CA LYS A 682 -3.79 56.29 11.60
C LYS A 682 -2.42 56.75 12.08
N ASP A 683 -2.34 57.92 12.70
CA ASP A 683 -1.10 58.47 13.24
C ASP A 683 -0.51 57.55 14.31
N LYS A 684 -1.31 57.04 15.26
CA LYS A 684 -0.82 56.08 16.25
C LYS A 684 -0.31 54.77 15.64
N ILE A 685 -1.04 54.20 14.69
CA ILE A 685 -0.68 52.95 14.01
C ILE A 685 0.59 53.15 13.16
N LEU A 686 0.74 54.29 12.49
CA LEU A 686 1.82 54.58 11.56
C LEU A 686 3.02 55.29 12.18
N LYS A 687 2.90 55.87 13.38
CA LYS A 687 3.99 56.55 14.10
C LYS A 687 5.29 55.73 14.15
N PRO A 688 5.26 54.41 14.43
CA PRO A 688 6.48 53.59 14.38
C PRO A 688 7.12 53.46 12.99
N TYR A 689 6.35 53.68 11.93
CA TYR A 689 6.79 53.59 10.53
C TYR A 689 7.21 54.92 9.92
N ASN A 690 6.82 56.04 10.51
CA ASN A 690 7.10 57.39 9.99
C ASN A 690 8.59 57.78 10.09
N ASN A 691 9.35 57.22 11.03
CA ASN A 691 10.77 57.51 11.20
C ASN A 691 11.68 56.87 10.15
N TYR A 692 11.16 55.96 9.31
CA TYR A 692 11.95 55.21 8.34
C TYR A 692 11.63 55.67 6.91
N ILE A 693 12.42 56.63 6.40
CA ILE A 693 12.26 57.16 5.05
C ILE A 693 12.85 56.16 4.04
N PHE A 694 11.99 55.53 3.22
CA PHE A 694 12.42 54.68 2.11
C PHE A 694 13.13 55.51 1.02
N LYS A 695 14.46 55.72 1.11
CA LYS A 695 15.27 56.27 0.02
C LYS A 695 15.71 55.18 -0.97
N ARG A 696 15.40 55.36 -2.25
CA ARG A 696 15.75 54.45 -3.36
C ARG A 696 17.22 54.67 -3.77
N SER A 697 18.12 53.74 -3.47
CA SER A 697 19.51 53.79 -3.97
C SER A 697 19.61 53.25 -5.40
N ARG A 698 20.28 53.99 -6.31
CA ARG A 698 20.54 53.58 -7.71
C ARG A 698 21.58 52.45 -7.84
N LYS A 699 22.31 52.09 -6.77
CA LYS A 699 23.41 51.12 -6.85
C LYS A 699 23.13 49.75 -6.21
N ASN A 700 22.20 49.62 -5.26
CA ASN A 700 21.86 48.33 -4.65
C ASN A 700 20.34 48.23 -4.42
N ARG A 701 19.71 47.17 -4.96
CA ARG A 701 18.24 46.99 -4.99
C ARG A 701 17.56 46.72 -3.64
N CYS A 702 18.23 46.81 -2.49
CA CYS A 702 17.58 46.78 -1.16
C CYS A 702 18.53 47.35 -0.10
N CYS A 703 18.28 48.58 0.37
CA CYS A 703 18.72 49.02 1.69
C CYS A 703 17.59 49.83 2.33
N ILE A 704 17.16 49.43 3.53
CA ILE A 704 16.51 50.32 4.49
C ILE A 704 17.63 51.23 5.00
N ILE A 705 17.52 52.54 4.74
CA ILE A 705 18.37 53.50 5.44
C ILE A 705 17.58 53.90 6.68
N LEU A 706 18.19 53.64 7.85
CA LEU A 706 17.69 53.96 9.19
C LEU A 706 17.31 55.43 9.33
#